data_AF-A0A1V6HJU3-F1
#
_entry.id   AF-A0A1V6HJU3-F1
#
_cell.length_a   1.000
_cell.length_b   1.000
_cell.length_c   1.000
_cell.angle_alpha   90.00
_cell.angle_beta   90.00
_cell.angle_gamma   90.00
#
_symmetry.space_group_name_H-M   'P 1'
#
loop_
_entity.id
_entity.type
_entity.pdbx_description
1 polymer ?
#
loop_
_entity_poly.entity_id
_entity_poly.type
_entity_poly.pdbx_seq_one_letter_code
_entity_poly.pdbx_strand_id
1 'polypeptide(L)'
;MNRFLAYLAFVLNILLFMLAKQTFAQPLFFEDNTDLIAKTAMMRYQRMNQPNNSRAGLNIDIVYTRFEWDVDPSVRYISGNVLHHFKAIENLESILLELNDNMVIDSVIFRNRQVECNFVSNHEFVINLEVLVEAGRMDSVRIYYQGEPIQNSGFGSFEIKEHNGVPAMWTLSEPFGAKDWWPGKNDLTDKIDSIDVYIRCPLPYNGVSHGLLQSVIEEGDKKVTHFRHRYPIASYLVAFAVSNYVIFPQQAILGHDTLPIINYVYPEDSAFIAEVSANTPEMIQLFDTLFAPYPFKNELYGHAQFGRNGGGMEHQTVSFMASWAHDIRAHELAHSWFGNMITLSTWHDIWINEGFATYANGLSFENMGDGYWWPIWKNVTLNAILSAPDGSVYVADTTSISRIFDSRLSYHKGAYVLHMLRWLMGDQAFFSALRNYLNDPELKYRFATFEDVKTHFEKISETNLDSFFDQWYYGEGYPVYGIDILKIVQTDELLITINQEQTHSSVAFFDIPVEIKLYGGEQEKSFLCRPTFSGEQFRFPAPNFHIDSAKFDPDKWVIAKLSYISLKVDEPQLDKLTIFPIPAIDKVVLFIPDKRLEHICVFDVTGHEVFSANIDIFNQEYEIVTENFLPGVYFCKVKTDKEVFYARFIISK
;
A
#
# COMPACT_ATOMS: atom_id res chain seq x y z
N MET A 1 -27.10 66.18 24.94
CA MET A 1 -26.24 64.99 24.77
C MET A 1 -26.87 63.83 23.98
N ASN A 2 -28.21 63.76 23.82
CA ASN A 2 -28.89 62.63 23.14
C ASN A 2 -29.14 62.77 21.63
N ARG A 3 -28.88 63.92 21.00
CA ARG A 3 -29.03 64.08 19.53
C ARG A 3 -27.74 63.82 18.73
N PHE A 4 -26.58 63.84 19.38
CA PHE A 4 -25.28 63.61 18.74
C PHE A 4 -24.97 62.11 18.59
N LEU A 5 -25.38 61.29 19.58
CA LEU A 5 -25.25 59.82 19.54
C LEU A 5 -26.19 59.16 18.51
N ALA A 6 -27.37 59.72 18.29
CA ALA A 6 -28.31 59.23 17.27
C ALA A 6 -27.81 59.49 15.83
N TYR A 7 -27.11 60.60 15.61
CA TYR A 7 -26.52 60.93 14.31
C TYR A 7 -25.28 60.05 14.01
N LEU A 8 -24.49 59.71 15.03
CA LEU A 8 -23.35 58.80 14.89
C LEU A 8 -23.78 57.37 14.58
N ALA A 9 -24.88 56.89 15.19
CA ALA A 9 -25.44 55.56 14.91
C ALA A 9 -26.12 55.46 13.53
N PHE A 10 -26.67 56.56 13.01
CA PHE A 10 -27.25 56.61 11.66
C PHE A 10 -26.17 56.65 10.58
N VAL A 11 -25.07 57.39 10.80
CA VAL A 11 -23.93 57.43 9.88
C VAL A 11 -23.15 56.11 9.88
N LEU A 12 -23.02 55.42 11.03
CA LEU A 12 -22.39 54.08 11.07
C LEU A 12 -23.20 53.02 10.32
N ASN A 13 -24.53 53.07 10.37
CA ASN A 13 -25.38 52.10 9.65
C ASN A 13 -25.40 52.35 8.12
N ILE A 14 -25.25 53.60 7.67
CA ILE A 14 -25.14 53.91 6.23
C ILE A 14 -23.75 53.52 5.68
N LEU A 15 -22.70 53.60 6.49
CA LEU A 15 -21.36 53.09 6.13
C LEU A 15 -21.29 51.54 6.13
N LEU A 16 -22.09 50.86 6.96
CA LEU A 16 -22.21 49.40 6.94
C LEU A 16 -23.09 48.87 5.79
N PHE A 17 -23.98 49.69 5.22
CA PHE A 17 -24.82 49.30 4.06
C PHE A 17 -24.24 49.65 2.68
N MET A 18 -23.17 50.46 2.60
CA MET A 18 -22.47 50.73 1.33
C MET A 18 -21.27 49.82 1.05
N LEU A 19 -20.94 48.88 1.96
CA LEU A 19 -19.93 47.84 1.74
C LEU A 19 -20.50 46.51 1.24
N ALA A 20 -21.82 46.43 1.02
CA ALA A 20 -22.52 45.26 0.52
C ALA A 20 -23.34 45.61 -0.73
N LYS A 21 -22.66 45.86 -1.86
CA LYS A 21 -23.14 45.64 -3.25
C LYS A 21 -22.14 46.23 -4.27
N GLN A 22 -21.25 45.40 -4.77
CA GLN A 22 -20.79 45.49 -6.16
C GLN A 22 -20.85 44.09 -6.80
N THR A 23 -21.83 43.99 -7.70
CA THR A 23 -21.83 43.31 -9.00
C THR A 23 -20.64 42.44 -9.37
N PHE A 24 -20.98 41.22 -9.81
CA PHE A 24 -20.24 40.32 -10.68
C PHE A 24 -19.18 40.97 -11.58
N ALA A 25 -17.92 40.62 -11.32
CA ALA A 25 -16.97 40.22 -12.34
C ALA A 25 -16.23 39.01 -11.77
N GLN A 26 -16.28 37.87 -12.45
CA GLN A 26 -15.47 36.70 -12.11
C GLN A 26 -13.99 37.13 -12.10
N PRO A 27 -13.27 37.00 -10.97
CA PRO A 27 -11.87 36.65 -11.10
C PRO A 27 -11.88 35.18 -11.55
N LEU A 28 -11.36 34.90 -12.74
CA LEU A 28 -10.78 33.59 -13.00
C LEU A 28 -9.70 33.37 -11.94
N PHE A 29 -10.06 32.78 -10.81
CA PHE A 29 -9.10 32.09 -9.97
C PHE A 29 -8.82 30.76 -10.66
N PHE A 30 -7.95 30.80 -11.66
CA PHE A 30 -6.97 29.73 -11.76
C PHE A 30 -6.09 29.92 -10.53
N GLU A 31 -6.45 29.28 -9.42
CA GLU A 31 -5.46 29.02 -8.38
C GLU A 31 -4.44 28.10 -9.02
N ASP A 32 -3.28 28.69 -9.26
CA ASP A 32 -2.15 28.11 -9.92
C ASP A 32 -1.65 26.96 -9.05
N ASN A 33 -2.07 25.73 -9.37
CA ASN A 33 -1.60 24.49 -8.74
C ASN A 33 -0.06 24.36 -8.80
N THR A 34 0.63 25.22 -9.56
CA THR A 34 2.07 25.34 -9.57
C THR A 34 2.67 25.66 -8.21
N ASP A 35 2.01 26.39 -7.32
CA ASP A 35 2.57 26.70 -5.98
C ASP A 35 2.53 25.48 -5.04
N LEU A 36 1.49 24.66 -5.15
CA LEU A 36 1.39 23.39 -4.42
C LEU A 36 2.34 22.36 -5.03
N ILE A 37 2.37 22.22 -6.36
CA ILE A 37 3.31 21.35 -7.08
C ILE A 37 4.76 21.77 -6.78
N ALA A 38 5.07 23.08 -6.74
CA ALA A 38 6.38 23.60 -6.40
C ALA A 38 6.73 23.36 -4.92
N LYS A 39 5.78 23.49 -4.00
CA LYS A 39 6.00 23.14 -2.58
C LYS A 39 6.22 21.64 -2.39
N THR A 40 5.47 20.79 -3.08
CA THR A 40 5.63 19.33 -3.07
C THR A 40 6.96 18.92 -3.70
N ALA A 41 7.34 19.52 -4.84
CA ALA A 41 8.63 19.31 -5.49
C ALA A 41 9.81 19.83 -4.64
N MET A 42 9.66 20.96 -3.94
CA MET A 42 10.67 21.49 -3.03
C MET A 42 10.81 20.64 -1.77
N MET A 43 9.70 20.13 -1.21
CA MET A 43 9.71 19.15 -0.12
C MET A 43 10.36 17.84 -0.56
N ARG A 44 10.09 17.36 -1.78
CA ARG A 44 10.75 16.21 -2.41
C ARG A 44 12.26 16.42 -2.51
N TYR A 45 12.70 17.59 -2.99
CA TYR A 45 14.13 17.94 -3.09
C TYR A 45 14.85 18.05 -1.73
N GLN A 46 14.21 18.63 -0.72
CA GLN A 46 14.80 18.76 0.63
C GLN A 46 14.85 17.43 1.38
N ARG A 47 13.92 16.50 1.11
CA ARG A 47 13.85 15.17 1.74
C ARG A 47 14.84 14.15 1.17
N MET A 48 15.27 14.30 -0.09
CA MET A 48 16.27 13.43 -0.74
C MET A 48 17.72 13.62 -0.25
N ASN A 49 18.02 14.70 0.50
CA ASN A 49 19.39 15.14 0.80
C ASN A 49 19.83 14.95 2.28
N GLN A 50 19.29 13.97 3.01
CA GLN A 50 19.74 13.67 4.38
C GLN A 50 20.92 12.67 4.38
N PRO A 51 22.12 13.05 4.85
CA PRO A 51 23.34 12.26 4.74
C PRO A 51 23.51 11.36 5.97
N ASN A 52 22.98 10.14 5.94
CA ASN A 52 23.28 9.10 6.95
C ASN A 52 24.05 7.90 6.38
N ASN A 53 24.58 8.01 5.16
CA ASN A 53 25.31 6.92 4.53
C ASN A 53 26.77 6.94 5.02
N SER A 54 27.20 5.83 5.64
CA SER A 54 28.63 5.52 5.82
C SER A 54 29.34 5.69 4.47
N ARG A 55 30.60 6.14 4.51
CA ARG A 55 31.46 6.19 3.33
C ARG A 55 32.23 4.90 3.10
N ALA A 56 32.02 3.89 3.96
CA ALA A 56 32.70 2.61 3.87
C ALA A 56 32.49 1.97 2.51
N GLY A 57 33.58 1.51 1.90
CA GLY A 57 33.57 0.79 0.65
C GLY A 57 33.12 1.59 -0.58
N LEU A 58 32.88 2.90 -0.51
CA LEU A 58 32.47 3.70 -1.68
C LEU A 58 33.55 3.79 -2.77
N ASN A 59 34.81 3.52 -2.42
CA ASN A 59 35.95 3.52 -3.33
C ASN A 59 36.27 2.14 -3.93
N ILE A 60 35.51 1.10 -3.55
CA ILE A 60 35.62 -0.26 -4.06
C ILE A 60 34.27 -0.85 -4.48
N ASP A 61 34.33 -1.82 -5.37
CA ASP A 61 33.21 -2.65 -5.82
C ASP A 61 33.54 -4.10 -5.46
N ILE A 62 32.79 -4.71 -4.53
CA ILE A 62 33.08 -6.06 -4.03
C ILE A 62 32.44 -7.10 -4.96
N VAL A 63 33.27 -7.78 -5.76
CA VAL A 63 32.77 -8.76 -6.75
C VAL A 63 32.62 -10.18 -6.19
N TYR A 64 33.42 -10.53 -5.18
CA TYR A 64 33.35 -11.88 -4.61
C TYR A 64 33.77 -11.86 -3.15
N THR A 65 33.01 -12.57 -2.33
CA THR A 65 33.37 -12.76 -0.92
C THR A 65 33.39 -14.23 -0.56
N ARG A 66 34.48 -14.66 0.08
CA ARG A 66 34.53 -15.96 0.75
C ARG A 66 34.46 -15.75 2.25
N PHE A 67 33.48 -16.37 2.86
CA PHE A 67 33.29 -16.43 4.30
C PHE A 67 33.77 -17.77 4.83
N GLU A 68 34.57 -17.74 5.88
CA GLU A 68 35.07 -18.92 6.56
C GLU A 68 34.90 -18.73 8.05
N TRP A 69 33.81 -19.25 8.60
CA TRP A 69 33.39 -19.02 9.99
C TRP A 69 33.48 -20.30 10.81
N ASP A 70 34.02 -20.19 12.03
CA ASP A 70 33.93 -21.19 13.09
C ASP A 70 32.95 -20.69 14.15
N VAL A 71 31.90 -21.48 14.38
CA VAL A 71 30.80 -21.18 15.28
C VAL A 71 30.38 -22.43 16.04
N ASP A 72 29.92 -22.24 17.27
CA ASP A 72 29.29 -23.27 18.08
C ASP A 72 27.91 -22.74 18.49
N PRO A 73 26.79 -23.40 18.12
CA PRO A 73 25.47 -22.89 18.45
C PRO A 73 25.19 -22.79 19.96
N SER A 74 26.01 -23.42 20.82
CA SER A 74 25.94 -23.29 22.27
C SER A 74 26.70 -22.08 22.84
N VAL A 75 27.50 -21.39 22.03
CA VAL A 75 28.33 -20.26 22.46
C VAL A 75 28.11 -19.07 21.53
N ARG A 76 27.73 -17.92 22.09
CA ARG A 76 27.52 -16.69 21.33
C ARG A 76 28.85 -16.05 20.95
N TYR A 77 29.55 -16.66 20.00
CA TYR A 77 30.87 -16.24 19.55
C TYR A 77 31.09 -16.65 18.10
N ILE A 78 31.80 -15.83 17.35
CA ILE A 78 32.23 -16.15 15.98
C ILE A 78 33.71 -15.85 15.84
N SER A 79 34.41 -16.71 15.11
CA SER A 79 35.78 -16.46 14.67
C SER A 79 35.97 -16.93 13.25
N GLY A 80 36.97 -16.42 12.55
CA GLY A 80 37.27 -16.86 11.20
C GLY A 80 37.87 -15.79 10.33
N ASN A 81 37.54 -15.82 9.04
CA ASN A 81 37.97 -14.79 8.12
C ASN A 81 36.96 -14.50 7.00
N VAL A 82 37.06 -13.29 6.48
CA VAL A 82 36.38 -12.87 5.24
C VAL A 82 37.44 -12.49 4.22
N LEU A 83 37.36 -13.05 3.02
CA LEU A 83 38.18 -12.67 1.87
C LEU A 83 37.30 -11.91 0.88
N HIS A 84 37.56 -10.62 0.72
CA HIS A 84 36.94 -9.80 -0.31
C HIS A 84 37.85 -9.69 -1.53
N HIS A 85 37.34 -10.08 -2.68
CA HIS A 85 37.85 -9.66 -3.97
C HIS A 85 37.08 -8.43 -4.41
N PHE A 86 37.82 -7.39 -4.77
CA PHE A 86 37.22 -6.10 -5.13
C PHE A 86 37.87 -5.51 -6.37
N LYS A 87 37.12 -4.63 -7.03
CA LYS A 87 37.60 -3.74 -8.07
C LYS A 87 37.77 -2.35 -7.46
N ALA A 88 38.93 -1.74 -7.69
CA ALA A 88 39.16 -0.36 -7.31
C ALA A 88 38.33 0.60 -8.19
N ILE A 89 37.53 1.48 -7.60
CA ILE A 89 36.75 2.49 -8.35
C ILE A 89 37.61 3.72 -8.64
N GLU A 90 38.51 4.05 -7.72
CA GLU A 90 39.53 5.10 -7.83
C GLU A 90 40.91 4.54 -7.46
N ASN A 91 41.96 5.37 -7.50
CA ASN A 91 43.27 4.96 -7.01
C ASN A 91 43.25 4.79 -5.49
N LEU A 92 43.60 3.61 -4.98
CA LEU A 92 43.48 3.27 -3.56
C LEU A 92 44.83 3.16 -2.87
N GLU A 93 44.99 3.92 -1.79
CA GLU A 93 46.03 3.70 -0.78
C GLU A 93 45.46 3.05 0.49
N SER A 94 44.14 3.10 0.65
CA SER A 94 43.42 2.54 1.79
C SER A 94 42.00 2.13 1.44
N ILE A 95 41.42 1.22 2.23
CA ILE A 95 40.02 0.79 2.14
C ILE A 95 39.34 1.06 3.47
N LEU A 96 38.17 1.68 3.46
CA LEU A 96 37.30 1.84 4.63
C LEU A 96 36.24 0.74 4.60
N LEU A 97 36.09 -0.04 5.67
CA LEU A 97 35.04 -1.05 5.83
C LEU A 97 34.34 -0.88 7.18
N GLU A 98 33.20 -1.53 7.35
CA GLU A 98 32.45 -1.54 8.61
C GLU A 98 32.59 -2.87 9.35
N LEU A 99 32.74 -2.79 10.67
CA LEU A 99 32.65 -3.85 11.67
C LEU A 99 32.49 -3.14 13.01
N ASN A 100 31.64 -3.59 13.92
CA ASN A 100 31.58 -2.95 15.24
C ASN A 100 32.83 -3.23 16.08
N ASP A 101 33.24 -2.25 16.88
CA ASP A 101 34.46 -2.26 17.69
C ASP A 101 34.44 -3.20 18.91
N ASN A 102 33.30 -3.85 19.19
CA ASN A 102 33.23 -4.99 20.11
C ASN A 102 33.86 -6.26 19.52
N MET A 103 34.07 -6.30 18.21
CA MET A 103 34.77 -7.37 17.51
C MET A 103 36.27 -7.04 17.44
N VAL A 104 37.10 -8.08 17.36
CA VAL A 104 38.56 -7.97 17.25
C VAL A 104 38.99 -8.36 15.85
N ILE A 105 39.74 -7.48 15.17
CA ILE A 105 40.44 -7.81 13.93
C ILE A 105 41.83 -8.33 14.32
N ASP A 106 42.08 -9.63 14.12
CA ASP A 106 43.35 -10.27 14.46
C ASP A 106 44.46 -9.88 13.48
N SER A 107 44.14 -9.89 12.18
CA SER A 107 45.07 -9.48 11.12
C SER A 107 44.34 -9.21 9.80
N VAL A 108 44.93 -8.32 8.98
CA VAL A 108 44.50 -8.11 7.59
C VAL A 108 45.64 -8.48 6.67
N ILE A 109 45.36 -9.35 5.70
CA ILE A 109 46.32 -9.82 4.70
C ILE A 109 45.98 -9.20 3.34
N PHE A 110 46.91 -8.43 2.80
CA PHE A 110 46.88 -7.88 1.45
C PHE A 110 48.10 -8.39 0.66
N ARG A 111 47.88 -9.03 -0.49
CA ARG A 111 48.94 -9.62 -1.33
C ARG A 111 49.99 -10.45 -0.56
N ASN A 112 49.50 -11.35 0.30
CA ASN A 112 50.31 -12.23 1.17
C ASN A 112 51.19 -11.51 2.20
N ARG A 113 50.93 -10.23 2.48
CA ARG A 113 51.57 -9.48 3.56
C ARG A 113 50.52 -9.03 4.55
N GLN A 114 50.86 -9.06 5.82
CA GLN A 114 50.05 -8.42 6.84
C GLN A 114 50.18 -6.91 6.68
N VAL A 115 49.05 -6.22 6.70
CA VAL A 115 48.99 -4.75 6.64
C VAL A 115 48.30 -4.21 7.89
N GLU A 116 48.57 -2.94 8.20
CA GLU A 116 47.94 -2.27 9.33
C GLU A 116 46.48 -1.92 9.05
N CYS A 117 45.63 -2.06 10.09
CA CYS A 117 44.28 -1.56 10.10
C CYS A 117 43.95 -0.89 11.44
N ASN A 118 43.09 0.12 11.43
CA ASN A 118 42.68 0.83 12.64
C ASN A 118 41.20 1.22 12.57
N PHE A 119 40.48 1.05 13.68
CA PHE A 119 39.16 1.66 13.84
C PHE A 119 39.27 3.19 13.82
N VAL A 120 38.40 3.82 13.04
CA VAL A 120 38.29 5.29 12.92
C VAL A 120 36.99 5.81 13.53
N SER A 121 36.04 4.92 13.79
CA SER A 121 34.82 5.13 14.56
C SER A 121 34.43 3.82 15.27
N ASN A 122 33.32 3.80 16.00
CA ASN A 122 32.85 2.60 16.71
C ASN A 122 32.42 1.45 15.78
N HIS A 123 32.30 1.71 14.48
CA HIS A 123 31.84 0.71 13.52
C HIS A 123 32.53 0.78 12.16
N GLU A 124 33.55 1.62 12.00
CA GLU A 124 34.31 1.75 10.75
C GLU A 124 35.81 1.62 11.02
N PHE A 125 36.50 0.91 10.15
CA PHE A 125 37.95 0.73 10.21
C PHE A 125 38.60 0.89 8.85
N VAL A 126 39.83 1.41 8.85
CA VAL A 126 40.63 1.65 7.65
C VAL A 126 41.72 0.59 7.56
N ILE A 127 41.85 -0.02 6.38
CA ILE A 127 42.96 -0.90 5.97
C ILE A 127 43.94 -0.09 5.13
N ASN A 128 45.21 -0.03 5.51
CA ASN A 128 46.27 0.65 4.74
C ASN A 128 46.91 -0.32 3.75
N LEU A 129 46.80 -0.08 2.44
CA LEU A 129 47.23 -1.07 1.42
C LEU A 129 48.76 -1.09 1.19
N GLU A 130 49.52 -0.13 1.75
CA GLU A 130 50.97 0.08 1.60
C GLU A 130 51.50 0.25 0.16
N VAL A 131 50.69 -0.12 -0.84
CA VAL A 131 50.95 -0.05 -2.28
C VAL A 131 49.68 0.45 -2.95
N LEU A 132 49.84 1.44 -3.84
CA LEU A 132 48.75 1.98 -4.64
C LEU A 132 48.08 0.88 -5.48
N VAL A 133 46.77 0.75 -5.38
CA VAL A 133 45.94 -0.02 -6.32
C VAL A 133 45.31 0.96 -7.29
N GLU A 134 45.70 0.89 -8.57
CA GLU A 134 45.17 1.81 -9.60
C GLU A 134 43.67 1.57 -9.85
N ALA A 135 42.96 2.63 -10.19
CA ALA A 135 41.55 2.58 -10.57
C ALA A 135 41.30 1.52 -11.66
N GLY A 136 40.21 0.76 -11.51
CA GLY A 136 39.81 -0.32 -12.40
C GLY A 136 40.56 -1.65 -12.21
N ARG A 137 41.55 -1.74 -11.32
CA ARG A 137 42.27 -2.99 -11.03
C ARG A 137 41.51 -3.86 -10.03
N MET A 138 41.60 -5.17 -10.24
CA MET A 138 41.13 -6.18 -9.29
C MET A 138 42.22 -6.49 -8.26
N ASP A 139 41.84 -6.62 -7.00
CA ASP A 139 42.72 -7.10 -5.93
C ASP A 139 41.90 -7.81 -4.83
N SER A 140 42.55 -8.19 -3.73
CA SER A 140 41.85 -8.78 -2.58
C SER A 140 42.47 -8.48 -1.23
N VAL A 141 41.62 -8.42 -0.21
CA VAL A 141 42.01 -8.36 1.21
C VAL A 141 41.34 -9.49 1.96
N ARG A 142 42.09 -10.14 2.85
CA ARG A 142 41.56 -11.13 3.80
C ARG A 142 41.63 -10.58 5.20
N ILE A 143 40.53 -10.63 5.93
CA ILE A 143 40.39 -10.07 7.26
C ILE A 143 40.12 -11.23 8.21
N TYR A 144 41.06 -11.52 9.11
CA TYR A 144 40.89 -12.47 10.20
C TYR A 144 40.33 -11.72 11.40
N TYR A 145 39.26 -12.24 11.99
CA TYR A 145 38.54 -11.56 13.05
C TYR A 145 37.81 -12.54 13.95
N GLN A 146 37.44 -12.07 15.13
CA GLN A 146 36.69 -12.85 16.11
C GLN A 146 36.01 -11.95 17.13
N GLY A 147 35.05 -12.50 17.86
CA GLY A 147 34.42 -11.81 18.99
C GLY A 147 33.04 -12.33 19.31
N GLU A 148 32.46 -11.75 20.34
CA GLU A 148 31.04 -11.87 20.64
C GLU A 148 30.31 -10.69 19.95
N PRO A 149 29.44 -10.92 18.95
CA PRO A 149 28.67 -9.87 18.27
C PRO A 149 27.85 -8.99 19.23
N ILE A 150 27.37 -7.82 18.83
CA ILE A 150 26.54 -7.00 19.74
C ILE A 150 25.20 -7.68 20.04
N GLN A 151 24.77 -7.71 21.30
CA GLN A 151 23.44 -8.20 21.70
C GLN A 151 22.37 -7.12 21.53
N ASN A 152 21.13 -7.51 21.22
CA ASN A 152 19.98 -6.61 21.09
C ASN A 152 20.16 -5.49 20.04
N SER A 153 21.00 -5.71 19.03
CA SER A 153 21.10 -4.83 17.87
C SER A 153 19.94 -5.11 16.90
N GLY A 154 19.18 -4.09 16.55
CA GLY A 154 18.02 -4.21 15.66
C GLY A 154 17.03 -5.29 16.11
N PHE A 155 16.77 -6.26 15.23
CA PHE A 155 15.92 -7.42 15.52
C PHE A 155 16.68 -8.66 16.05
N GLY A 156 17.97 -8.49 16.40
CA GLY A 156 18.86 -9.56 16.81
C GLY A 156 19.68 -10.08 15.64
N SER A 157 20.83 -9.45 15.38
CA SER A 157 21.68 -9.75 14.23
C SER A 157 22.48 -11.03 14.32
N PHE A 158 22.70 -11.52 15.54
CA PHE A 158 23.37 -12.77 15.84
C PHE A 158 22.85 -13.32 17.18
N GLU A 159 22.06 -14.39 17.10
CA GLU A 159 21.28 -14.90 18.22
C GLU A 159 21.54 -16.39 18.44
N ILE A 160 21.44 -16.80 19.71
CA ILE A 160 21.46 -18.21 20.13
C ILE A 160 20.24 -18.50 21.01
N LYS A 161 19.62 -19.66 20.81
CA LYS A 161 18.57 -20.20 21.68
C LYS A 161 18.60 -21.72 21.66
N GLU A 162 17.77 -22.34 22.49
CA GLU A 162 17.53 -23.77 22.44
C GLU A 162 16.15 -24.08 21.84
N HIS A 163 16.06 -25.19 21.11
CA HIS A 163 14.80 -25.83 20.75
C HIS A 163 14.85 -27.28 21.27
N ASN A 164 13.87 -27.65 22.11
CA ASN A 164 13.85 -28.95 22.79
C ASN A 164 15.18 -29.34 23.48
N GLY A 165 15.87 -28.36 24.08
CA GLY A 165 17.17 -28.53 24.75
C GLY A 165 18.38 -28.66 23.81
N VAL A 166 18.20 -28.44 22.50
CA VAL A 166 19.28 -28.43 21.50
C VAL A 166 19.62 -26.98 21.13
N PRO A 167 20.90 -26.57 21.22
CA PRO A 167 21.33 -25.25 20.79
C PRO A 167 21.12 -25.00 19.30
N ALA A 168 20.63 -23.81 18.98
CA ALA A 168 20.52 -23.25 17.65
C ALA A 168 21.06 -21.82 17.61
N MET A 169 21.73 -21.48 16.51
CA MET A 169 22.26 -20.15 16.22
C MET A 169 21.77 -19.68 14.86
N TRP A 170 21.52 -18.37 14.72
CA TRP A 170 21.19 -17.75 13.44
C TRP A 170 21.59 -16.27 13.41
N THR A 171 21.61 -15.72 12.20
CA THR A 171 21.85 -14.29 11.95
C THR A 171 20.64 -13.62 11.30
N LEU A 172 20.47 -12.32 11.52
CA LEU A 172 19.43 -11.48 10.86
C LEU A 172 19.94 -10.04 10.73
N SER A 173 20.50 -9.69 9.58
CA SER A 173 21.24 -8.43 9.44
C SER A 173 20.39 -7.24 8.99
N GLU A 174 19.12 -7.41 8.65
CA GLU A 174 18.25 -6.30 8.25
C GLU A 174 17.83 -5.43 9.45
N PRO A 175 17.86 -4.09 9.38
CA PRO A 175 18.38 -3.25 8.27
C PRO A 175 19.89 -2.94 8.36
N PHE A 176 20.51 -3.02 9.55
CA PHE A 176 21.85 -2.49 9.80
C PHE A 176 22.81 -3.46 10.51
N GLY A 177 22.39 -4.71 10.73
CA GLY A 177 23.04 -5.66 11.63
C GLY A 177 24.24 -6.41 11.06
N ALA A 178 24.56 -6.26 9.77
CA ALA A 178 25.66 -7.01 9.13
C ALA A 178 27.02 -6.71 9.80
N LYS A 179 27.30 -5.42 10.05
CA LYS A 179 28.51 -4.97 10.75
C LYS A 179 28.64 -5.43 12.19
N ASP A 180 27.59 -5.99 12.78
CA ASP A 180 27.64 -6.50 14.14
C ASP A 180 28.45 -7.79 14.27
N TRP A 181 28.64 -8.53 13.17
CA TRP A 181 29.21 -9.87 13.20
C TRP A 181 30.13 -10.24 12.03
N TRP A 182 30.24 -9.42 10.98
CA TRP A 182 31.27 -9.62 9.94
C TRP A 182 31.75 -8.31 9.32
N PRO A 183 33.05 -8.22 8.95
CA PRO A 183 33.63 -7.02 8.35
C PRO A 183 33.24 -6.92 6.88
N GLY A 184 32.73 -5.77 6.45
CA GLY A 184 32.30 -5.60 5.05
C GLY A 184 31.84 -4.20 4.69
N LYS A 185 31.30 -4.08 3.47
CA LYS A 185 30.58 -2.91 2.99
C LYS A 185 29.09 -3.15 3.22
N ASN A 186 28.50 -2.46 4.20
CA ASN A 186 27.13 -2.73 4.65
C ASN A 186 26.13 -1.63 4.26
N ASP A 187 26.32 -1.05 3.07
CA ASP A 187 25.42 -0.04 2.51
C ASP A 187 24.45 -0.63 1.45
N LEU A 188 23.54 0.21 0.96
CA LEU A 188 22.55 -0.11 -0.08
C LEU A 188 22.98 0.40 -1.47
N THR A 189 24.30 0.49 -1.70
CA THR A 189 24.87 0.95 -2.98
C THR A 189 25.61 -0.15 -3.72
N ASP A 190 25.82 -1.31 -3.09
CA ASP A 190 26.61 -2.41 -3.63
C ASP A 190 26.02 -3.79 -3.30
N LYS A 191 26.13 -4.72 -4.24
CA LYS A 191 25.81 -6.13 -4.04
C LYS A 191 27.03 -6.95 -4.40
N ILE A 192 27.34 -7.92 -3.55
CA ILE A 192 28.44 -8.84 -3.80
C ILE A 192 28.02 -9.78 -4.94
N ASP A 193 28.71 -9.77 -6.09
CA ASP A 193 28.26 -10.56 -7.26
C ASP A 193 28.12 -12.06 -6.96
N SER A 194 28.97 -12.59 -6.08
CA SER A 194 28.94 -14.00 -5.69
C SER A 194 29.64 -14.28 -4.37
N ILE A 195 29.19 -15.33 -3.67
CA ILE A 195 29.77 -15.71 -2.37
C ILE A 195 30.03 -17.22 -2.26
N ASP A 196 31.04 -17.58 -1.48
CA ASP A 196 31.19 -18.91 -0.91
C ASP A 196 31.15 -18.80 0.61
N VAL A 197 30.39 -19.68 1.26
CA VAL A 197 30.22 -19.68 2.72
C VAL A 197 30.64 -21.03 3.27
N TYR A 198 31.68 -21.03 4.09
CA TYR A 198 32.15 -22.19 4.83
C TYR A 198 31.78 -22.02 6.31
N ILE A 199 30.96 -22.93 6.83
CA ILE A 199 30.54 -22.94 8.22
C ILE A 199 31.16 -24.15 8.90
N ARG A 200 32.07 -23.91 9.85
CA ARG A 200 32.67 -24.94 10.70
C ARG A 200 31.93 -24.96 12.04
N CYS A 201 31.35 -26.09 12.39
CA CYS A 201 30.59 -26.27 13.62
C CYS A 201 30.82 -27.67 14.22
N PRO A 202 30.47 -27.93 15.49
CA PRO A 202 30.59 -29.28 16.07
C PRO A 202 29.83 -30.36 15.27
N LEU A 203 30.35 -31.59 15.21
CA LEU A 203 29.80 -32.73 14.44
C LEU A 203 28.27 -32.95 14.51
N PRO A 204 27.57 -32.82 15.65
CA PRO A 204 26.13 -33.09 15.70
C PRO A 204 25.27 -32.05 14.95
N TYR A 205 25.82 -30.89 14.60
CA TYR A 205 25.07 -29.80 13.96
C TYR A 205 25.31 -29.74 12.45
N ASN A 206 24.44 -29.05 11.74
CA ASN A 206 24.55 -28.72 10.32
C ASN A 206 24.45 -27.20 10.17
N GLY A 207 25.42 -26.60 9.46
CA GLY A 207 25.31 -25.21 9.03
C GLY A 207 24.54 -25.09 7.71
N VAL A 208 23.72 -24.05 7.57
CA VAL A 208 22.99 -23.69 6.36
C VAL A 208 23.25 -22.23 5.99
N SER A 209 23.38 -21.95 4.69
CA SER A 209 23.51 -20.60 4.11
C SER A 209 23.00 -20.62 2.65
N HIS A 210 23.41 -19.65 1.84
CA HIS A 210 22.84 -19.33 0.53
C HIS A 210 23.31 -20.23 -0.61
N GLY A 211 22.44 -20.43 -1.59
CA GLY A 211 22.73 -21.12 -2.83
C GLY A 211 22.94 -22.63 -2.64
N LEU A 212 23.77 -23.22 -3.51
CA LEU A 212 23.91 -24.67 -3.59
C LEU A 212 24.95 -25.20 -2.60
N LEU A 213 24.57 -26.22 -1.81
CA LEU A 213 25.52 -27.01 -1.03
C LEU A 213 26.52 -27.72 -1.95
N GLN A 214 27.81 -27.44 -1.77
CA GLN A 214 28.90 -28.02 -2.57
C GLN A 214 29.53 -29.23 -1.90
N SER A 215 29.76 -29.16 -0.58
CA SER A 215 30.37 -30.24 0.17
C SER A 215 30.02 -30.18 1.66
N VAL A 216 30.04 -31.35 2.28
CA VAL A 216 30.06 -31.52 3.74
C VAL A 216 31.25 -32.40 4.05
N ILE A 217 32.18 -31.90 4.87
CA ILE A 217 33.37 -32.65 5.28
C ILE A 217 33.50 -32.64 6.80
N GLU A 218 34.13 -33.67 7.35
CA GLU A 218 34.49 -33.73 8.77
C GLU A 218 35.99 -33.42 8.90
N GLU A 219 36.31 -32.42 9.73
CA GLU A 219 37.67 -31.98 10.04
C GLU A 219 37.90 -32.14 11.55
N GLY A 220 38.38 -33.32 11.96
CA GLY A 220 38.54 -33.65 13.38
C GLY A 220 37.20 -33.81 14.09
N ASP A 221 36.92 -32.93 15.05
CA ASP A 221 35.66 -32.87 15.82
C ASP A 221 34.67 -31.82 15.28
N LYS A 222 34.95 -31.25 14.11
CA LYS A 222 34.12 -30.27 13.43
C LYS A 222 33.55 -30.82 12.12
N LYS A 223 32.36 -30.36 11.76
CA LYS A 223 31.74 -30.49 10.44
C LYS A 223 31.85 -29.16 9.72
N VAL A 224 32.29 -29.19 8.47
CA VAL A 224 32.39 -28.03 7.59
C VAL A 224 31.39 -28.17 6.46
N THR A 225 30.41 -27.28 6.40
CA THR A 225 29.48 -27.17 5.27
C THR A 225 29.92 -26.03 4.37
N HIS A 226 29.98 -26.28 3.05
CA HIS A 226 30.36 -25.30 2.04
C HIS A 226 29.19 -25.03 1.09
N PHE A 227 28.72 -23.78 1.10
CA PHE A 227 27.67 -23.29 0.21
C PHE A 227 28.23 -22.34 -0.83
N ARG A 228 27.59 -22.32 -2.01
CA ARG A 228 28.00 -21.50 -3.15
C ARG A 228 26.80 -20.79 -3.76
N HIS A 229 26.87 -19.46 -3.76
CA HIS A 229 25.87 -18.57 -4.37
C HIS A 229 26.52 -17.72 -5.48
N ARG A 230 25.86 -17.64 -6.63
CA ARG A 230 26.38 -17.04 -7.89
C ARG A 230 25.40 -16.02 -8.48
N TYR A 231 24.58 -15.42 -7.64
CA TYR A 231 23.82 -14.22 -7.95
C TYR A 231 24.24 -13.07 -7.02
N PRO A 232 24.10 -11.81 -7.47
CA PRO A 232 24.39 -10.67 -6.62
C PRO A 232 23.54 -10.66 -5.35
N ILE A 233 24.17 -10.40 -4.20
CA ILE A 233 23.52 -10.41 -2.88
C ILE A 233 23.87 -9.15 -2.08
N ALA A 234 22.86 -8.51 -1.48
CA ALA A 234 23.06 -7.38 -0.58
C ALA A 234 23.66 -7.85 0.76
N SER A 235 24.47 -7.00 1.39
CA SER A 235 25.14 -7.29 2.65
C SER A 235 24.19 -7.75 3.76
N TYR A 236 23.03 -7.10 3.93
CA TYR A 236 22.05 -7.47 4.96
C TYR A 236 21.38 -8.84 4.72
N LEU A 237 21.44 -9.36 3.48
CA LEU A 237 20.87 -10.66 3.14
C LEU A 237 21.82 -11.81 3.45
N VAL A 238 23.12 -11.55 3.62
CA VAL A 238 24.10 -12.56 4.02
C VAL A 238 23.80 -13.08 5.42
N ALA A 239 23.69 -14.40 5.54
CA ALA A 239 23.28 -15.07 6.75
C ALA A 239 23.75 -16.53 6.81
N PHE A 240 23.72 -17.06 8.03
CA PHE A 240 23.82 -18.49 8.28
C PHE A 240 22.97 -18.90 9.48
N ALA A 241 22.65 -20.18 9.56
CA ALA A 241 22.09 -20.80 10.76
C ALA A 241 22.74 -22.16 11.03
N VAL A 242 22.77 -22.56 12.30
CA VAL A 242 23.39 -23.82 12.75
C VAL A 242 22.49 -24.49 13.80
N SER A 243 22.07 -25.72 13.51
CA SER A 243 21.43 -26.63 14.49
C SER A 243 21.45 -28.08 13.98
N ASN A 244 20.82 -29.02 14.69
CA ASN A 244 20.68 -30.44 14.34
C ASN A 244 19.57 -30.69 13.29
N TYR A 245 19.47 -29.84 12.27
CA TYR A 245 18.38 -29.83 11.29
C TYR A 245 18.09 -31.22 10.68
N VAL A 246 16.80 -31.55 10.58
CA VAL A 246 16.27 -32.51 9.60
C VAL A 246 16.15 -31.80 8.27
N ILE A 247 16.67 -32.41 7.21
CA ILE A 247 16.69 -31.84 5.85
C ILE A 247 15.78 -32.66 4.95
N PHE A 248 14.84 -32.01 4.27
CA PHE A 248 14.00 -32.67 3.28
C PHE A 248 13.82 -31.81 2.01
N PRO A 249 13.88 -32.43 0.82
CA PRO A 249 13.68 -31.75 -0.44
C PRO A 249 12.20 -31.73 -0.89
N GLN A 250 11.83 -30.70 -1.62
CA GLN A 250 10.66 -30.63 -2.50
C GLN A 250 11.12 -30.11 -3.87
N GLN A 251 10.21 -30.02 -4.84
CA GLN A 251 10.51 -29.55 -6.18
C GLN A 251 9.33 -28.77 -6.76
N ALA A 252 9.61 -27.63 -7.39
CA ALA A 252 8.65 -26.90 -8.21
C ALA A 252 8.96 -27.09 -9.70
N ILE A 253 7.91 -27.11 -10.53
CA ILE A 253 8.03 -27.19 -11.99
C ILE A 253 7.82 -25.79 -12.57
N LEU A 254 8.86 -25.21 -13.18
CA LEU A 254 8.82 -23.86 -13.75
C LEU A 254 8.93 -23.96 -15.27
N GLY A 255 7.78 -24.04 -15.95
CA GLY A 255 7.72 -24.32 -17.38
C GLY A 255 8.28 -25.70 -17.71
N HIS A 256 9.47 -25.74 -18.33
CA HIS A 256 10.19 -26.99 -18.66
C HIS A 256 11.34 -27.31 -17.70
N ASP A 257 11.67 -26.38 -16.80
CA ASP A 257 12.73 -26.53 -15.82
C ASP A 257 12.15 -27.00 -14.46
N THR A 258 13.03 -27.47 -13.58
CA THR A 258 12.66 -27.80 -12.21
C THR A 258 13.50 -27.00 -11.23
N LEU A 259 12.87 -26.43 -10.20
CA LEU A 259 13.54 -25.74 -9.10
C LEU A 259 13.58 -26.65 -7.86
N PRO A 260 14.75 -27.01 -7.33
CA PRO A 260 14.84 -27.70 -6.05
C PRO A 260 14.44 -26.76 -4.91
N ILE A 261 13.70 -27.30 -3.94
CA ILE A 261 13.34 -26.62 -2.69
C ILE A 261 13.95 -27.41 -1.53
N ILE A 262 14.86 -26.82 -0.76
CA ILE A 262 15.52 -27.52 0.36
C ILE A 262 15.08 -26.92 1.69
N ASN A 263 14.49 -27.73 2.57
CA ASN A 263 14.01 -27.30 3.88
C ASN A 263 14.90 -27.87 4.98
N TYR A 264 15.37 -27.00 5.88
CA TYR A 264 16.16 -27.31 7.07
C TYR A 264 15.29 -27.00 8.30
N VAL A 265 14.81 -28.03 9.00
CA VAL A 265 13.82 -27.87 10.07
C VAL A 265 14.24 -28.56 11.34
N TYR A 266 13.76 -28.08 12.49
CA TYR A 266 14.02 -28.75 13.75
C TYR A 266 13.35 -30.14 13.78
N PRO A 267 13.99 -31.15 14.37
CA PRO A 267 13.48 -32.52 14.34
C PRO A 267 12.05 -32.66 14.86
N GLU A 268 11.72 -31.98 15.95
CA GLU A 268 10.41 -32.01 16.61
C GLU A 268 9.26 -31.45 15.74
N ASP A 269 9.55 -30.52 14.83
CA ASP A 269 8.55 -29.86 13.98
C ASP A 269 8.49 -30.46 12.57
N SER A 270 9.45 -31.31 12.21
CA SER A 270 9.68 -31.80 10.85
C SER A 270 8.46 -32.41 10.17
N ALA A 271 7.68 -33.22 10.88
CA ALA A 271 6.47 -33.83 10.33
C ALA A 271 5.37 -32.80 10.04
N PHE A 272 5.13 -31.90 11.00
CA PHE A 272 4.15 -30.82 10.86
C PHE A 272 4.53 -29.88 9.71
N ILE A 273 5.80 -29.48 9.66
CA ILE A 273 6.31 -28.57 8.62
C ILE A 273 6.22 -29.22 7.24
N ALA A 274 6.57 -30.50 7.10
CA ALA A 274 6.44 -31.21 5.83
C ALA A 274 4.97 -31.22 5.32
N GLU A 275 4.00 -31.35 6.22
CA GLU A 275 2.57 -31.28 5.88
C GLU A 275 2.14 -29.86 5.48
N VAL A 276 2.39 -28.85 6.32
CA VAL A 276 1.91 -27.49 6.02
C VAL A 276 2.66 -26.86 4.85
N SER A 277 3.93 -27.22 4.64
CA SER A 277 4.76 -26.69 3.55
C SER A 277 4.53 -27.38 2.19
N ALA A 278 3.63 -28.38 2.13
CA ALA A 278 3.38 -29.18 0.93
C ALA A 278 2.99 -28.35 -0.30
N ASN A 279 2.33 -27.20 -0.11
CA ASN A 279 1.88 -26.30 -1.18
C ASN A 279 2.89 -25.22 -1.60
N THR A 280 4.11 -25.24 -1.05
CA THR A 280 5.17 -24.29 -1.43
C THR A 280 5.49 -24.35 -2.93
N PRO A 281 5.61 -25.54 -3.57
CA PRO A 281 5.86 -25.62 -5.02
C PRO A 281 4.84 -24.86 -5.88
N GLU A 282 3.56 -24.91 -5.51
CA GLU A 282 2.47 -24.20 -6.20
C GLU A 282 2.56 -22.68 -6.00
N MET A 283 3.00 -22.22 -4.82
CA MET A 283 3.24 -20.78 -4.58
C MET A 283 4.35 -20.25 -5.48
N ILE A 284 5.45 -20.98 -5.62
CA ILE A 284 6.57 -20.58 -6.50
C ILE A 284 6.08 -20.50 -7.95
N GLN A 285 5.31 -21.48 -8.42
CA GLN A 285 4.74 -21.50 -9.76
C GLN A 285 3.81 -20.32 -10.02
N LEU A 286 2.99 -19.97 -9.03
CA LEU A 286 2.10 -18.81 -9.10
C LEU A 286 2.90 -17.51 -9.28
N PHE A 287 3.89 -17.26 -8.43
CA PHE A 287 4.69 -16.03 -8.49
C PHE A 287 5.59 -15.97 -9.74
N ASP A 288 6.15 -17.11 -10.17
CA ASP A 288 6.86 -17.22 -11.45
C ASP A 288 5.97 -16.77 -12.63
N THR A 289 4.69 -17.19 -12.61
CA THR A 289 3.70 -16.84 -13.62
C THR A 289 3.23 -15.39 -13.54
N LEU A 290 3.00 -14.86 -12.34
CA LEU A 290 2.47 -13.51 -12.15
C LEU A 290 3.54 -12.42 -12.34
N PHE A 291 4.77 -12.67 -11.91
CA PHE A 291 5.81 -11.65 -11.77
C PHE A 291 6.85 -11.74 -12.87
N ALA A 292 7.73 -12.72 -12.80
CA ALA A 292 8.82 -12.99 -13.74
C ALA A 292 9.41 -14.37 -13.41
N PRO A 293 10.18 -15.00 -14.30
CA PRO A 293 10.86 -16.25 -13.97
C PRO A 293 11.63 -16.17 -12.65
N TYR A 294 11.59 -17.24 -11.84
CA TYR A 294 12.24 -17.27 -10.54
C TYR A 294 13.71 -16.82 -10.64
N PRO A 295 14.13 -15.82 -9.86
CA PRO A 295 15.34 -15.08 -10.13
C PRO A 295 16.62 -15.86 -9.86
N PHE A 296 16.56 -16.91 -9.04
CA PHE A 296 17.70 -17.74 -8.67
C PHE A 296 17.60 -19.16 -9.24
N LYS A 297 16.93 -19.33 -10.39
CA LYS A 297 16.55 -20.64 -10.97
C LYS A 297 17.68 -21.64 -11.21
N ASN A 298 18.92 -21.18 -11.33
CA ASN A 298 20.09 -22.06 -11.49
C ASN A 298 20.64 -22.59 -10.15
N GLU A 299 19.98 -22.25 -9.04
CA GLU A 299 20.33 -22.69 -7.69
C GLU A 299 19.13 -23.39 -7.03
N LEU A 300 18.53 -22.78 -6.01
CA LEU A 300 17.42 -23.34 -5.24
C LEU A 300 16.55 -22.23 -4.64
N TYR A 301 15.38 -22.65 -4.17
CA TYR A 301 14.69 -21.97 -3.06
C TYR A 301 14.73 -22.88 -1.83
N GLY A 302 14.44 -22.37 -0.64
CA GLY A 302 14.52 -23.17 0.56
C GLY A 302 14.10 -22.41 1.79
N HIS A 303 14.08 -23.13 2.90
CA HIS A 303 13.77 -22.57 4.22
C HIS A 303 14.73 -23.11 5.26
N ALA A 304 15.08 -22.29 6.25
CA ALA A 304 15.73 -22.75 7.47
C ALA A 304 14.92 -22.32 8.70
N GLN A 305 14.55 -23.26 9.56
CA GLN A 305 13.85 -22.94 10.79
C GLN A 305 14.79 -22.23 11.78
N PHE A 306 14.31 -21.19 12.45
CA PHE A 306 15.09 -20.47 13.46
C PHE A 306 14.28 -20.11 14.73
N GLY A 307 14.96 -19.82 15.83
CA GLY A 307 14.37 -19.68 17.18
C GLY A 307 13.67 -18.34 17.47
N ARG A 308 13.20 -17.61 16.45
CA ARG A 308 12.44 -16.36 16.63
C ARG A 308 10.99 -16.66 17.02
N ASN A 309 10.33 -15.70 17.69
CA ASN A 309 8.89 -15.79 17.97
C ASN A 309 8.09 -15.27 16.77
N GLY A 310 7.76 -16.15 15.82
CA GLY A 310 6.97 -15.83 14.63
C GLY A 310 7.72 -15.04 13.54
N GLY A 311 7.03 -14.82 12.42
CA GLY A 311 7.57 -14.15 11.23
C GLY A 311 8.57 -15.00 10.42
N GLY A 312 9.31 -14.32 9.55
CA GLY A 312 10.43 -14.86 8.79
C GLY A 312 11.52 -13.80 8.56
N MET A 313 12.46 -14.14 7.69
CA MET A 313 13.46 -13.24 7.10
C MET A 313 13.84 -13.78 5.73
N GLU A 314 13.85 -12.91 4.72
CA GLU A 314 13.93 -13.28 3.31
C GLU A 314 15.33 -13.62 2.79
N HIS A 315 16.22 -14.13 3.65
CA HIS A 315 17.59 -14.47 3.27
C HIS A 315 17.66 -15.18 1.90
N GLN A 316 18.43 -14.59 0.98
CA GLN A 316 18.39 -14.94 -0.44
C GLN A 316 18.58 -16.45 -0.65
N THR A 317 17.70 -17.06 -1.45
CA THR A 317 17.56 -18.52 -1.72
C THR A 317 17.14 -19.41 -0.54
N VAL A 318 17.32 -19.02 0.73
CA VAL A 318 16.94 -19.81 1.90
C VAL A 318 16.33 -18.90 2.96
N SER A 319 15.01 -18.72 2.93
CA SER A 319 14.31 -17.85 3.90
C SER A 319 14.34 -18.47 5.29
N PHE A 320 14.63 -17.67 6.32
CA PHE A 320 14.64 -18.15 7.70
C PHE A 320 13.24 -18.03 8.30
N MET A 321 12.67 -19.14 8.77
CA MET A 321 11.25 -19.26 9.10
C MET A 321 11.05 -19.55 10.59
N ALA A 322 10.26 -18.72 11.27
CA ALA A 322 9.77 -18.99 12.62
C ALA A 322 8.26 -19.30 12.61
N SER A 323 7.54 -18.77 11.63
CA SER A 323 6.16 -19.15 11.33
C SER A 323 6.10 -19.91 10.00
N TRP A 324 5.27 -20.94 9.94
CA TRP A 324 5.02 -21.73 8.72
C TRP A 324 3.62 -21.49 8.13
N ALA A 325 2.94 -20.44 8.64
CA ALA A 325 1.66 -20.01 8.10
C ALA A 325 1.78 -19.64 6.61
N HIS A 326 0.68 -19.82 5.87
CA HIS A 326 0.65 -19.62 4.41
C HIS A 326 1.08 -18.21 4.02
N ASP A 327 0.53 -17.21 4.70
CA ASP A 327 0.78 -15.79 4.49
C ASP A 327 2.26 -15.44 4.67
N ILE A 328 2.90 -15.95 5.72
CA ILE A 328 4.33 -15.72 5.95
C ILE A 328 5.16 -16.42 4.85
N ARG A 329 4.88 -17.69 4.52
CA ARG A 329 5.62 -18.37 3.45
C ARG A 329 5.49 -17.67 2.09
N ALA A 330 4.31 -17.17 1.77
CA ALA A 330 4.08 -16.39 0.55
C ALA A 330 4.86 -15.06 0.59
N HIS A 331 4.85 -14.35 1.72
CA HIS A 331 5.62 -13.12 1.92
C HIS A 331 7.12 -13.34 1.74
N GLU A 332 7.71 -14.28 2.47
CA GLU A 332 9.14 -14.58 2.40
C GLU A 332 9.59 -15.09 1.02
N LEU A 333 8.73 -15.84 0.33
CA LEU A 333 9.01 -16.28 -1.03
C LEU A 333 9.00 -15.11 -2.02
N ALA A 334 8.03 -14.20 -1.90
CA ALA A 334 7.88 -13.05 -2.79
C ALA A 334 9.11 -12.14 -2.77
N HIS A 335 9.80 -12.08 -1.63
CA HIS A 335 11.05 -11.34 -1.50
C HIS A 335 12.17 -11.82 -2.44
N SER A 336 12.08 -13.03 -2.99
CA SER A 336 12.99 -13.49 -4.06
C SER A 336 13.04 -12.48 -5.22
N TRP A 337 11.89 -11.90 -5.60
CA TRP A 337 11.81 -10.85 -6.61
C TRP A 337 11.98 -9.44 -6.02
N PHE A 338 11.32 -9.17 -4.89
CA PHE A 338 11.22 -7.84 -4.27
C PHE A 338 12.02 -7.76 -2.96
N GLY A 339 13.22 -7.19 -3.00
CA GLY A 339 14.13 -7.14 -1.85
C GLY A 339 15.41 -7.93 -2.11
N ASN A 340 15.32 -9.11 -2.72
CA ASN A 340 16.51 -9.93 -3.03
C ASN A 340 17.04 -9.65 -4.43
N MET A 341 16.29 -9.95 -5.49
CA MET A 341 16.72 -9.66 -6.85
C MET A 341 16.81 -8.15 -7.08
N ILE A 342 15.74 -7.41 -6.82
CA ILE A 342 15.75 -5.94 -6.86
C ILE A 342 15.56 -5.43 -5.45
N THR A 343 16.61 -4.84 -4.88
CA THR A 343 16.61 -4.33 -3.49
C THR A 343 16.24 -2.85 -3.48
N LEU A 344 15.54 -2.35 -2.47
CA LEU A 344 15.44 -0.90 -2.23
C LEU A 344 16.83 -0.23 -2.15
N SER A 345 16.99 0.95 -2.72
CA SER A 345 18.21 1.76 -2.64
C SER A 345 18.35 2.56 -1.34
N THR A 346 17.25 2.72 -0.60
CA THR A 346 17.21 3.45 0.66
C THR A 346 16.07 2.98 1.55
N TRP A 347 16.29 2.93 2.87
CA TRP A 347 15.27 2.55 3.86
C TRP A 347 14.04 3.47 3.88
N HIS A 348 14.15 4.66 3.27
CA HIS A 348 12.99 5.51 2.98
C HIS A 348 11.92 4.78 2.14
N ASP A 349 12.37 3.84 1.30
CA ASP A 349 11.60 3.11 0.29
C ASP A 349 11.37 1.64 0.65
N ILE A 350 11.42 1.27 1.94
CA ILE A 350 11.20 -0.11 2.40
C ILE A 350 9.91 -0.78 1.89
N TRP A 351 8.90 0.00 1.54
CA TRP A 351 7.68 -0.51 0.90
C TRP A 351 7.94 -1.24 -0.43
N ILE A 352 9.04 -0.95 -1.14
CA ILE A 352 9.43 -1.67 -2.36
C ILE A 352 9.69 -3.13 -2.05
N ASN A 353 10.27 -3.43 -0.89
CA ASN A 353 10.41 -4.80 -0.40
C ASN A 353 9.08 -5.25 0.23
N GLU A 354 8.67 -4.57 1.30
CA GLU A 354 7.65 -5.08 2.22
C GLU A 354 6.21 -4.93 1.70
N GLY A 355 5.92 -3.84 1.01
CA GLY A 355 4.61 -3.61 0.39
C GLY A 355 4.36 -4.59 -0.77
N PHE A 356 5.38 -4.86 -1.59
CA PHE A 356 5.29 -5.85 -2.67
C PHE A 356 5.16 -7.27 -2.13
N ALA A 357 5.96 -7.67 -1.15
CA ALA A 357 5.86 -8.99 -0.54
C ALA A 357 4.51 -9.20 0.16
N THR A 358 4.03 -8.19 0.89
CA THR A 358 2.70 -8.22 1.53
C THR A 358 1.57 -8.30 0.50
N TYR A 359 1.71 -7.60 -0.65
CA TYR A 359 0.73 -7.70 -1.72
C TYR A 359 0.77 -9.06 -2.43
N ALA A 360 1.95 -9.64 -2.62
CA ALA A 360 2.12 -10.98 -3.18
C ALA A 360 1.45 -12.06 -2.31
N ASN A 361 1.51 -11.94 -0.99
CA ASN A 361 0.68 -12.73 -0.07
C ASN A 361 -0.84 -12.53 -0.33
N GLY A 362 -1.30 -11.29 -0.54
CA GLY A 362 -2.67 -11.03 -0.98
C GLY A 362 -3.02 -11.76 -2.29
N LEU A 363 -2.11 -11.72 -3.28
CA LEU A 363 -2.26 -12.41 -4.57
C LEU A 363 -2.25 -13.94 -4.42
N SER A 364 -1.52 -14.52 -3.48
CA SER A 364 -1.58 -15.96 -3.22
C SER A 364 -2.96 -16.35 -2.69
N PHE A 365 -3.55 -15.55 -1.80
CA PHE A 365 -4.92 -15.75 -1.34
C PHE A 365 -6.00 -15.51 -2.40
N GLU A 366 -5.75 -14.64 -3.39
CA GLU A 366 -6.62 -14.42 -4.54
C GLU A 366 -6.63 -15.63 -5.48
N ASN A 367 -5.46 -16.23 -5.73
CA ASN A 367 -5.28 -17.23 -6.79
C ASN A 367 -5.23 -18.68 -6.30
N MET A 368 -5.17 -18.91 -4.98
CA MET A 368 -5.13 -20.24 -4.37
C MET A 368 -6.33 -20.47 -3.46
N GLY A 369 -6.67 -21.75 -3.20
CA GLY A 369 -7.77 -22.11 -2.30
C GLY A 369 -9.11 -21.50 -2.72
N ASP A 370 -9.37 -21.45 -4.02
CA ASP A 370 -10.57 -20.87 -4.65
C ASP A 370 -10.84 -19.39 -4.32
N GLY A 371 -9.80 -18.64 -3.91
CA GLY A 371 -9.94 -17.23 -3.56
C GLY A 371 -10.61 -16.99 -2.20
N TYR A 372 -10.83 -18.03 -1.39
CA TYR A 372 -11.57 -17.93 -0.13
C TYR A 372 -10.99 -16.90 0.84
N TRP A 373 -9.66 -16.83 0.92
CA TRP A 373 -8.95 -15.97 1.86
C TRP A 373 -8.81 -14.52 1.36
N TRP A 374 -9.03 -14.26 0.08
CA TRP A 374 -8.84 -12.93 -0.51
C TRP A 374 -9.73 -11.83 0.12
N PRO A 375 -11.05 -12.02 0.30
CA PRO A 375 -11.87 -11.05 1.01
C PRO A 375 -11.42 -10.84 2.47
N ILE A 376 -10.86 -11.86 3.12
CA ILE A 376 -10.38 -11.79 4.50
C ILE A 376 -9.09 -10.95 4.55
N TRP A 377 -8.15 -11.20 3.64
CA TRP A 377 -6.92 -10.42 3.52
C TRP A 377 -7.21 -8.93 3.29
N LYS A 378 -8.14 -8.60 2.39
CA LYS A 378 -8.55 -7.20 2.14
C LYS A 378 -9.12 -6.55 3.40
N ASN A 379 -9.99 -7.26 4.14
CA ASN A 379 -10.56 -6.78 5.39
C ASN A 379 -9.49 -6.50 6.45
N VAL A 380 -8.60 -7.45 6.71
CA VAL A 380 -7.55 -7.32 7.72
C VAL A 380 -6.63 -6.16 7.38
N THR A 381 -6.19 -6.10 6.12
CA THR A 381 -5.27 -5.07 5.63
C THR A 381 -5.90 -3.68 5.69
N LEU A 382 -7.13 -3.50 5.19
CA LEU A 382 -7.83 -2.21 5.31
C LEU A 382 -8.08 -1.81 6.76
N ASN A 383 -8.52 -2.72 7.62
CA ASN A 383 -8.76 -2.40 9.03
C ASN A 383 -7.48 -1.94 9.72
N ALA A 384 -6.33 -2.56 9.41
CA ALA A 384 -5.04 -2.12 9.92
C ALA A 384 -4.73 -0.69 9.45
N ILE A 385 -4.85 -0.39 8.15
CA ILE A 385 -4.59 0.95 7.59
C ILE A 385 -5.51 2.00 8.21
N LEU A 386 -6.81 1.69 8.29
CA LEU A 386 -7.87 2.58 8.74
C LEU A 386 -7.95 2.77 10.27
N SER A 387 -7.05 2.11 11.02
CA SER A 387 -6.98 2.21 12.48
C SER A 387 -6.54 3.58 12.98
N ALA A 388 -5.74 4.31 12.20
CA ALA A 388 -5.27 5.65 12.53
C ALA A 388 -5.04 6.49 11.25
N PRO A 389 -5.27 7.82 11.28
CA PRO A 389 -5.15 8.68 10.09
C PRO A 389 -3.73 9.21 9.84
N ASP A 390 -2.80 9.05 10.77
CA ASP A 390 -1.42 9.51 10.64
C ASP A 390 -0.55 8.52 9.84
N GLY A 391 0.58 9.00 9.33
CA GLY A 391 1.61 8.18 8.71
C GLY A 391 1.46 7.97 7.19
N SER A 392 2.63 7.90 6.55
CA SER A 392 2.82 7.73 5.11
C SER A 392 3.48 6.39 4.81
N VAL A 393 3.48 5.96 3.54
CA VAL A 393 4.29 4.80 3.13
C VAL A 393 5.78 5.17 3.15
N TYR A 394 6.13 6.36 2.64
CA TYR A 394 7.48 6.93 2.76
C TYR A 394 7.92 7.00 4.24
N VAL A 395 9.07 6.40 4.56
CA VAL A 395 9.64 6.45 5.91
C VAL A 395 10.41 7.75 6.08
N ALA A 396 9.91 8.71 6.85
CA ALA A 396 10.62 9.99 7.04
C ALA A 396 11.88 9.86 7.91
N ASP A 397 11.85 8.99 8.92
CA ASP A 397 12.95 8.75 9.85
C ASP A 397 13.46 7.31 9.72
N THR A 398 14.60 7.15 9.05
CA THR A 398 15.27 5.85 8.83
C THR A 398 16.16 5.44 9.99
N THR A 399 16.27 6.25 11.04
CA THR A 399 16.96 5.85 12.28
C THR A 399 16.06 5.02 13.19
N SER A 400 14.74 5.10 13.00
CA SER A 400 13.75 4.31 13.72
C SER A 400 13.44 3.00 12.99
N ILE A 401 14.01 1.89 13.47
CA ILE A 401 13.76 0.54 12.93
C ILE A 401 12.27 0.19 12.99
N SER A 402 11.58 0.52 14.10
CA SER A 402 10.13 0.29 14.22
C SER A 402 9.31 1.05 13.18
N ARG A 403 9.80 2.22 12.72
CA ARG A 403 9.14 2.97 11.66
C ARG A 403 9.46 2.40 10.29
N ILE A 404 10.70 1.98 10.03
CA ILE A 404 11.06 1.26 8.79
C ILE A 404 10.12 0.06 8.63
N PHE A 405 10.00 -0.77 9.67
CA PHE A 405 9.18 -1.98 9.66
C PHE A 405 7.82 -1.78 10.34
N ASP A 406 7.15 -0.66 10.03
CA ASP A 406 5.81 -0.39 10.54
C ASP A 406 4.78 -1.25 9.79
N SER A 407 4.16 -2.21 10.49
CA SER A 407 3.17 -3.13 9.92
C SER A 407 2.00 -2.41 9.25
N ARG A 408 1.53 -1.28 9.78
CA ARG A 408 0.40 -0.55 9.21
C ARG A 408 0.80 0.19 7.94
N LEU A 409 1.99 0.79 7.92
CA LEU A 409 2.41 1.72 6.88
C LEU A 409 3.28 1.08 5.79
N SER A 410 4.37 0.42 6.18
CA SER A 410 5.34 -0.16 5.23
C SER A 410 4.80 -1.43 4.57
N TYR A 411 4.03 -2.22 5.32
CA TYR A 411 3.45 -3.49 4.85
C TYR A 411 2.02 -3.28 4.32
N HIS A 412 1.05 -3.03 5.22
CA HIS A 412 -0.37 -3.00 4.85
C HIS A 412 -0.70 -1.84 3.90
N LYS A 413 -0.36 -0.59 4.24
CA LYS A 413 -0.62 0.56 3.36
C LYS A 413 0.20 0.42 2.07
N GLY A 414 1.48 0.06 2.14
CA GLY A 414 2.32 -0.22 0.97
C GLY A 414 1.69 -1.24 -0.01
N ALA A 415 1.19 -2.37 0.50
CA ALA A 415 0.50 -3.38 -0.31
C ALA A 415 -0.80 -2.87 -0.92
N TYR A 416 -1.58 -2.11 -0.16
CA TYR A 416 -2.86 -1.58 -0.66
C TYR A 416 -2.67 -0.44 -1.66
N VAL A 417 -1.55 0.30 -1.61
CA VAL A 417 -1.17 1.23 -2.68
C VAL A 417 -0.96 0.47 -4.00
N LEU A 418 -0.30 -0.70 -3.98
CA LEU A 418 -0.19 -1.55 -5.17
C LEU A 418 -1.55 -2.08 -5.63
N HIS A 419 -2.42 -2.46 -4.69
CA HIS A 419 -3.77 -2.91 -5.00
C HIS A 419 -4.62 -1.81 -5.66
N MET A 420 -4.57 -0.58 -5.15
CA MET A 420 -5.21 0.59 -5.76
C MET A 420 -4.59 0.95 -7.11
N LEU A 421 -3.28 0.75 -7.28
CA LEU A 421 -2.62 0.97 -8.56
C LEU A 421 -3.09 -0.06 -9.61
N ARG A 422 -3.27 -1.32 -9.20
CA ARG A 422 -3.92 -2.35 -10.04
C ARG A 422 -5.35 -1.98 -10.40
N TRP A 423 -6.12 -1.40 -9.47
CA TRP A 423 -7.47 -0.89 -9.76
C TRP A 423 -7.45 0.21 -10.82
N LEU A 424 -6.54 1.18 -10.69
CA LEU A 424 -6.42 2.31 -11.62
C LEU A 424 -6.01 1.90 -13.04
N MET A 425 -5.11 0.93 -13.15
CA MET A 425 -4.51 0.53 -14.42
C MET A 425 -5.20 -0.67 -15.07
N GLY A 426 -5.90 -1.48 -14.27
CA GLY A 426 -6.36 -2.81 -14.63
C GLY A 426 -5.25 -3.87 -14.60
N ASP A 427 -5.66 -5.13 -14.46
CA ASP A 427 -4.77 -6.28 -14.26
C ASP A 427 -3.69 -6.40 -15.33
N GLN A 428 -4.07 -6.29 -16.61
CA GLN A 428 -3.14 -6.47 -17.72
C GLN A 428 -1.99 -5.44 -17.66
N ALA A 429 -2.32 -4.15 -17.51
CA ALA A 429 -1.32 -3.10 -17.45
C ALA A 429 -0.48 -3.20 -16.17
N PHE A 430 -1.09 -3.52 -15.03
CA PHE A 430 -0.38 -3.69 -13.76
C PHE A 430 0.67 -4.81 -13.83
N PHE A 431 0.28 -6.02 -14.23
CA PHE A 431 1.23 -7.14 -14.30
C PHE A 431 2.23 -6.97 -15.45
N SER A 432 1.90 -6.25 -16.51
CA SER A 432 2.86 -5.85 -17.55
C SER A 432 3.89 -4.84 -17.05
N ALA A 433 3.50 -3.84 -16.25
CA ALA A 433 4.41 -2.91 -15.60
C ALA A 433 5.34 -3.62 -14.63
N LEU A 434 4.78 -4.52 -13.80
CA LEU A 434 5.54 -5.32 -12.86
C LEU A 434 6.60 -6.19 -13.55
N ARG A 435 6.21 -6.87 -14.63
CA ARG A 435 7.14 -7.61 -15.50
C ARG A 435 8.21 -6.73 -16.12
N ASN A 436 7.86 -5.51 -16.53
CA ASN A 436 8.82 -4.58 -17.12
C ASN A 436 9.86 -4.15 -16.08
N TYR A 437 9.41 -3.77 -14.88
CA TYR A 437 10.27 -3.44 -13.74
C TYR A 437 11.21 -4.59 -13.36
N LEU A 438 10.70 -5.81 -13.21
CA LEU A 438 11.51 -6.97 -12.82
C LEU A 438 12.49 -7.45 -13.90
N ASN A 439 12.31 -7.03 -15.14
CA ASN A 439 13.19 -7.37 -16.26
C ASN A 439 14.04 -6.19 -16.75
N ASP A 440 14.01 -5.04 -16.07
CA ASP A 440 14.90 -3.93 -16.40
C ASP A 440 16.36 -4.34 -16.11
N PRO A 441 17.25 -4.38 -17.11
CA PRO A 441 18.66 -4.72 -16.91
C PRO A 441 19.42 -3.77 -15.97
N GLU A 442 18.94 -2.53 -15.79
CA GLU A 442 19.56 -1.57 -14.87
C GLU A 442 19.13 -1.80 -13.40
N LEU A 443 18.04 -2.53 -13.17
CA LEU A 443 17.51 -2.79 -11.82
C LEU A 443 17.69 -4.25 -11.39
N LYS A 444 17.64 -5.18 -12.34
CA LYS A 444 17.71 -6.61 -12.09
C LYS A 444 19.04 -6.98 -11.43
N TYR A 445 18.97 -7.61 -10.25
CA TYR A 445 20.14 -7.90 -9.40
C TYR A 445 20.87 -6.65 -8.89
N ARG A 446 20.18 -5.50 -8.84
CA ARG A 446 20.71 -4.23 -8.34
C ARG A 446 19.73 -3.60 -7.36
N PHE A 447 19.75 -2.27 -7.27
CA PHE A 447 18.91 -1.48 -6.40
C PHE A 447 17.88 -0.67 -7.20
N ALA A 448 16.70 -0.44 -6.61
CA ALA A 448 15.66 0.42 -7.16
C ALA A 448 15.32 1.56 -6.19
N THR A 449 15.02 2.71 -6.78
CA THR A 449 14.42 3.85 -6.10
C THR A 449 12.90 3.83 -6.25
N PHE A 450 12.19 4.63 -5.45
CA PHE A 450 10.79 4.93 -5.70
C PHE A 450 10.52 5.41 -7.14
N GLU A 451 11.40 6.24 -7.73
CA GLU A 451 11.22 6.76 -9.09
C GLU A 451 11.34 5.68 -10.16
N ASP A 452 12.17 4.66 -9.93
CA ASP A 452 12.29 3.52 -10.84
C ASP A 452 10.97 2.75 -10.90
N VAL A 453 10.38 2.46 -9.74
CA VAL A 453 9.05 1.82 -9.66
C VAL A 453 8.04 2.69 -10.40
N LYS A 454 7.90 3.96 -10.00
CA LYS A 454 6.91 4.86 -10.60
C LYS A 454 7.05 4.95 -12.13
N THR A 455 8.27 5.15 -12.64
CA THR A 455 8.54 5.27 -14.09
C THR A 455 8.08 4.04 -14.86
N HIS A 456 8.29 2.84 -14.32
CA HIS A 456 7.85 1.60 -14.95
C HIS A 456 6.32 1.46 -15.01
N PHE A 457 5.62 1.88 -13.95
CA PHE A 457 4.16 1.88 -13.93
C PHE A 457 3.55 2.97 -14.83
N GLU A 458 4.13 4.18 -14.86
CA GLU A 458 3.70 5.27 -15.76
C GLU A 458 3.88 4.90 -17.23
N LYS A 459 5.01 4.27 -17.58
CA LYS A 459 5.32 3.88 -18.97
C LYS A 459 4.29 2.92 -19.57
N ILE A 460 3.76 1.99 -18.76
CA ILE A 460 2.77 1.00 -19.24
C ILE A 460 1.33 1.51 -19.12
N SER A 461 1.02 2.33 -18.11
CA SER A 461 -0.32 2.93 -17.97
C SER A 461 -0.57 4.11 -18.92
N GLU A 462 0.47 4.62 -19.59
CA GLU A 462 0.44 5.85 -20.38
C GLU A 462 -0.19 7.03 -19.60
N THR A 463 -0.03 7.02 -18.28
CA THR A 463 -0.67 7.96 -17.35
C THR A 463 0.36 8.48 -16.36
N ASN A 464 0.27 9.76 -16.02
CA ASN A 464 1.06 10.35 -14.95
C ASN A 464 0.50 9.92 -13.58
N LEU A 465 1.37 9.42 -12.71
CA LEU A 465 1.04 8.90 -11.39
C LEU A 465 1.52 9.82 -10.25
N ASP A 466 1.93 11.06 -10.55
CA ASP A 466 2.37 12.05 -9.53
C ASP A 466 1.29 12.25 -8.46
N SER A 467 0.06 12.63 -8.87
CA SER A 467 -1.05 12.86 -7.93
C SER A 467 -1.33 11.63 -7.06
N PHE A 468 -1.29 10.44 -7.66
CA PHE A 468 -1.51 9.19 -6.94
C PHE A 468 -0.45 8.97 -5.85
N PHE A 469 0.84 9.04 -6.19
CA PHE A 469 1.89 8.80 -5.22
C PHE A 469 2.07 9.95 -4.22
N ASP A 470 1.76 11.19 -4.60
CA ASP A 470 1.71 12.32 -3.68
C ASP A 470 0.68 12.08 -2.58
N GLN A 471 -0.50 11.55 -2.91
CA GLN A 471 -1.56 11.24 -1.95
C GLN A 471 -1.27 10.00 -1.12
N TRP A 472 -0.79 8.92 -1.74
CA TRP A 472 -0.81 7.60 -1.12
C TRP A 472 0.54 7.12 -0.61
N TYR A 473 1.64 7.58 -1.22
CA TYR A 473 3.00 7.24 -0.78
C TYR A 473 3.59 8.30 0.14
N TYR A 474 3.55 9.59 -0.26
CA TYR A 474 4.00 10.70 0.59
C TYR A 474 2.92 11.17 1.57
N GLY A 475 1.67 11.19 1.14
CA GLY A 475 0.54 11.66 1.92
C GLY A 475 0.13 10.73 3.07
N GLU A 476 -0.54 11.33 4.04
CA GLU A 476 -1.07 10.66 5.22
C GLU A 476 -2.60 10.64 5.15
N GLY A 477 -3.22 9.81 5.99
CA GLY A 477 -4.68 9.70 6.04
C GLY A 477 -5.27 8.91 4.88
N TYR A 478 -6.59 9.05 4.79
CA TYR A 478 -7.50 8.44 3.83
C TYR A 478 -8.82 9.23 3.77
N PRO A 479 -9.61 9.12 2.69
CA PRO A 479 -10.90 9.79 2.56
C PRO A 479 -12.01 9.10 3.35
N VAL A 480 -12.95 9.91 3.84
CA VAL A 480 -14.27 9.48 4.32
C VAL A 480 -15.33 9.94 3.31
N TYR A 481 -16.08 9.00 2.75
CA TYR A 481 -17.09 9.27 1.71
C TYR A 481 -18.51 9.33 2.27
N GLY A 482 -19.28 10.30 1.79
CA GLY A 482 -20.74 10.37 1.91
C GLY A 482 -21.38 10.35 0.52
N ILE A 483 -22.26 9.39 0.25
CA ILE A 483 -22.78 9.13 -1.10
C ILE A 483 -24.29 9.33 -1.14
N ASP A 484 -24.75 10.23 -2.00
CA ASP A 484 -26.17 10.48 -2.22
C ASP A 484 -26.57 10.05 -3.63
N ILE A 485 -27.56 9.16 -3.72
CA ILE A 485 -28.04 8.59 -4.97
C ILE A 485 -29.50 9.00 -5.18
N LEU A 486 -29.78 9.66 -6.29
CA LEU A 486 -31.11 10.10 -6.67
C LEU A 486 -31.51 9.51 -8.03
N LYS A 487 -32.56 8.69 -8.08
CA LYS A 487 -33.21 8.29 -9.32
C LYS A 487 -34.24 9.34 -9.72
N ILE A 488 -34.02 10.03 -10.83
CA ILE A 488 -34.93 11.04 -11.39
C ILE A 488 -35.87 10.34 -12.36
N VAL A 489 -37.12 10.11 -11.94
CA VAL A 489 -38.08 9.29 -12.70
C VAL A 489 -38.51 9.97 -14.00
N GLN A 490 -38.60 11.31 -14.02
CA GLN A 490 -39.06 12.07 -15.19
C GLN A 490 -38.10 11.96 -16.39
N THR A 491 -36.81 11.82 -16.13
CA THR A 491 -35.75 11.76 -17.16
C THR A 491 -35.10 10.39 -17.27
N ASP A 492 -35.50 9.43 -16.43
CA ASP A 492 -34.87 8.11 -16.27
C ASP A 492 -33.35 8.20 -16.03
N GLU A 493 -32.93 9.21 -15.26
CA GLU A 493 -31.54 9.45 -14.90
C GLU A 493 -31.25 8.99 -13.47
N LEU A 494 -30.01 8.58 -13.24
CA LEU A 494 -29.42 8.38 -11.93
C LEU A 494 -28.39 9.47 -11.68
N LEU A 495 -28.57 10.23 -10.60
CA LEU A 495 -27.62 11.22 -10.13
C LEU A 495 -26.92 10.68 -8.89
N ILE A 496 -25.60 10.52 -8.96
CA ILE A 496 -24.75 10.11 -7.84
C ILE A 496 -23.92 11.31 -7.41
N THR A 497 -24.06 11.76 -6.17
CA THR A 497 -23.24 12.83 -5.58
C THR A 497 -22.22 12.21 -4.63
N ILE A 498 -20.94 12.54 -4.83
CA ILE A 498 -19.85 12.04 -3.98
C ILE A 498 -19.33 13.19 -3.10
N ASN A 499 -19.56 13.08 -1.80
CA ASN A 499 -18.98 13.96 -0.79
C ASN A 499 -17.75 13.28 -0.20
N GLN A 500 -16.67 14.04 -0.01
CA GLN A 500 -15.41 13.55 0.56
C GLN A 500 -14.93 14.50 1.66
N GLU A 501 -14.42 13.91 2.74
CA GLU A 501 -13.65 14.60 3.78
C GLU A 501 -12.34 13.84 4.01
N GLN A 502 -11.21 14.56 4.04
CA GLN A 502 -9.90 13.99 4.33
C GLN A 502 -9.70 13.80 5.84
N THR A 503 -9.03 12.72 6.24
CA THR A 503 -8.69 12.49 7.66
C THR A 503 -7.37 13.12 8.09
N HIS A 504 -6.56 13.61 7.15
CA HIS A 504 -5.31 14.29 7.45
C HIS A 504 -5.08 15.46 6.50
N SER A 505 -4.45 16.52 7.01
CA SER A 505 -4.26 17.79 6.26
C SER A 505 -3.15 17.76 5.21
N SER A 506 -2.29 16.73 5.21
CA SER A 506 -1.23 16.57 4.21
C SER A 506 -1.75 16.25 2.81
N VAL A 507 -3.01 15.78 2.71
CA VAL A 507 -3.70 15.55 1.44
C VAL A 507 -4.98 16.39 1.43
N ALA A 508 -5.08 17.33 0.51
CA ALA A 508 -6.26 18.20 0.43
C ALA A 508 -7.50 17.45 -0.07
N PHE A 509 -7.31 16.50 -0.99
CA PHE A 509 -8.37 15.71 -1.61
C PHE A 509 -7.77 14.45 -2.24
N PHE A 510 -8.47 13.32 -2.15
CA PHE A 510 -8.07 12.06 -2.78
C PHE A 510 -8.84 11.84 -4.10
N ASP A 511 -8.14 11.82 -5.23
CA ASP A 511 -8.72 11.84 -6.59
C ASP A 511 -8.77 10.45 -7.27
N ILE A 512 -9.20 9.44 -6.50
CA ILE A 512 -9.29 8.04 -6.95
C ILE A 512 -10.71 7.67 -7.45
N PRO A 513 -10.86 6.89 -8.53
CA PRO A 513 -12.14 6.34 -8.95
C PRO A 513 -12.74 5.42 -7.89
N VAL A 514 -14.01 5.65 -7.56
CA VAL A 514 -14.79 4.87 -6.60
C VAL A 514 -15.96 4.17 -7.28
N GLU A 515 -16.17 2.90 -6.94
CA GLU A 515 -17.28 2.10 -7.44
C GLU A 515 -18.51 2.23 -6.54
N ILE A 516 -19.66 2.51 -7.14
CA ILE A 516 -20.98 2.42 -6.50
C ILE A 516 -21.76 1.31 -7.18
N LYS A 517 -22.13 0.27 -6.43
CA LYS A 517 -22.87 -0.88 -6.97
C LYS A 517 -24.32 -0.85 -6.48
N LEU A 518 -25.25 -0.87 -7.43
CA LEU A 518 -26.69 -0.93 -7.18
C LEU A 518 -27.21 -2.35 -7.35
N TYR A 519 -28.17 -2.73 -6.52
CA TYR A 519 -28.81 -4.05 -6.51
C TYR A 519 -30.32 -3.92 -6.67
N GLY A 520 -30.94 -4.89 -7.35
CA GLY A 520 -32.37 -4.99 -7.57
C GLY A 520 -32.80 -6.42 -7.87
N GLY A 521 -33.37 -7.13 -6.88
CA GLY A 521 -33.60 -8.57 -6.96
C GLY A 521 -32.30 -9.34 -7.21
N GLU A 522 -32.24 -10.10 -8.31
CA GLU A 522 -31.03 -10.80 -8.77
C GLU A 522 -30.14 -9.96 -9.70
N GLN A 523 -30.53 -8.72 -9.98
CA GLN A 523 -29.83 -7.82 -10.91
C GLN A 523 -28.90 -6.87 -10.14
N GLU A 524 -27.77 -6.54 -10.76
CA GLU A 524 -26.81 -5.57 -10.23
C GLU A 524 -26.22 -4.72 -11.35
N LYS A 525 -25.82 -3.49 -11.01
CA LYS A 525 -25.12 -2.58 -11.93
C LYS A 525 -24.13 -1.70 -11.16
N SER A 526 -22.89 -1.67 -11.65
CA SER A 526 -21.82 -0.83 -11.10
C SER A 526 -21.69 0.50 -11.84
N PHE A 527 -21.37 1.54 -11.09
CA PHE A 527 -21.12 2.89 -11.57
C PHE A 527 -19.77 3.38 -11.03
N LEU A 528 -18.88 3.78 -11.92
CA LEU A 528 -17.56 4.29 -11.55
C LEU A 528 -17.59 5.82 -11.55
N CYS A 529 -17.29 6.43 -10.40
CA CYS A 529 -17.24 7.89 -10.24
C CYS A 529 -15.81 8.30 -9.89
N ARG A 530 -15.21 9.27 -10.61
CA ARG A 530 -13.90 9.82 -10.27
C ARG A 530 -14.06 11.27 -9.82
N PRO A 531 -14.35 11.51 -8.53
CA PRO A 531 -14.53 12.85 -8.01
C PRO A 531 -13.19 13.61 -8.04
N THR A 532 -13.27 14.90 -8.29
CA THR A 532 -12.18 15.89 -8.31
C THR A 532 -12.36 16.96 -7.24
N PHE A 533 -13.57 17.08 -6.69
CA PHE A 533 -13.89 17.89 -5.51
C PHE A 533 -15.07 17.28 -4.73
N SER A 534 -15.25 17.73 -3.49
CA SER A 534 -16.34 17.24 -2.61
C SER A 534 -17.70 17.79 -3.05
N GLY A 535 -18.69 16.92 -3.17
CA GLY A 535 -20.03 17.25 -3.65
C GLY A 535 -20.18 17.17 -5.18
N GLU A 536 -19.19 16.61 -5.90
CA GLU A 536 -19.28 16.43 -7.34
C GLU A 536 -20.40 15.44 -7.71
N GLN A 537 -21.10 15.76 -8.80
CA GLN A 537 -22.27 15.02 -9.27
C GLN A 537 -22.00 14.30 -10.58
N PHE A 538 -22.35 13.02 -10.62
CA PHE A 538 -22.23 12.14 -11.77
C PHE A 538 -23.62 11.71 -12.26
N ARG A 539 -23.88 11.87 -13.55
CA ARG A 539 -25.14 11.49 -14.18
C ARG A 539 -24.96 10.24 -15.02
N PHE A 540 -25.86 9.28 -14.83
CA PHE A 540 -25.90 8.04 -15.59
C PHE A 540 -27.33 7.73 -16.03
N PRO A 541 -27.53 6.93 -17.10
CA PRO A 541 -28.82 6.32 -17.36
C PRO A 541 -29.21 5.39 -16.19
N ALA A 542 -30.44 5.52 -15.71
CA ALA A 542 -30.94 4.66 -14.65
C ALA A 542 -30.89 3.17 -15.08
N PRO A 543 -30.62 2.25 -14.14
CA PRO A 543 -30.72 0.83 -14.44
C PRO A 543 -32.15 0.45 -14.81
N ASN A 544 -32.30 -0.46 -15.78
CA ASN A 544 -33.60 -1.00 -16.20
C ASN A 544 -34.11 -2.08 -15.22
N PHE A 545 -34.04 -1.77 -13.92
CA PHE A 545 -34.54 -2.60 -12.84
C PHE A 545 -34.89 -1.72 -11.62
N HIS A 546 -35.69 -2.28 -10.70
CA HIS A 546 -36.01 -1.61 -9.45
C HIS A 546 -34.82 -1.65 -8.50
N ILE A 547 -34.38 -0.51 -7.97
CA ILE A 547 -33.18 -0.42 -7.13
C ILE A 547 -33.60 -0.63 -5.67
N ASP A 548 -33.15 -1.73 -5.06
CA ASP A 548 -33.40 -2.08 -3.66
C ASP A 548 -32.36 -1.48 -2.71
N SER A 549 -31.08 -1.50 -3.13
CA SER A 549 -29.97 -1.07 -2.28
C SER A 549 -28.75 -0.64 -3.09
N ALA A 550 -27.81 0.02 -2.39
CA ALA A 550 -26.54 0.46 -2.94
C ALA A 550 -25.40 0.08 -1.99
N LYS A 551 -24.23 -0.22 -2.55
CA LYS A 551 -22.98 -0.43 -1.82
C LYS A 551 -21.86 0.41 -2.42
N PHE A 552 -21.07 1.02 -1.54
CA PHE A 552 -19.80 1.63 -1.90
C PHE A 552 -18.72 0.56 -1.91
N ASP A 553 -17.93 0.54 -2.99
CA ASP A 553 -16.73 -0.28 -3.16
C ASP A 553 -16.87 -1.69 -2.57
N PRO A 554 -17.84 -2.49 -3.06
CA PRO A 554 -18.15 -3.79 -2.46
C PRO A 554 -16.96 -4.75 -2.48
N ASP A 555 -16.08 -4.60 -3.47
CA ASP A 555 -14.85 -5.37 -3.63
C ASP A 555 -13.63 -4.76 -2.94
N LYS A 556 -13.77 -3.59 -2.29
CA LYS A 556 -12.76 -2.96 -1.44
C LYS A 556 -11.47 -2.62 -2.17
N TRP A 557 -11.57 -2.05 -3.36
CA TRP A 557 -10.42 -1.61 -4.13
C TRP A 557 -9.69 -0.42 -3.50
N VAL A 558 -10.41 0.43 -2.74
CA VAL A 558 -9.91 1.74 -2.30
C VAL A 558 -9.73 1.79 -0.78
N ILE A 559 -8.62 2.41 -0.34
CA ILE A 559 -8.43 2.77 1.07
C ILE A 559 -9.39 3.93 1.41
N ALA A 560 -10.53 3.64 1.99
CA ALA A 560 -11.49 4.66 2.39
C ALA A 560 -12.43 4.19 3.52
N LYS A 561 -13.09 5.14 4.19
CA LYS A 561 -14.26 4.87 5.03
C LYS A 561 -15.53 5.38 4.36
N LEU A 562 -16.63 4.66 4.57
CA LEU A 562 -17.96 5.14 4.24
C LEU A 562 -18.61 5.74 5.49
N SER A 563 -19.01 7.02 5.44
CA SER A 563 -19.83 7.64 6.48
C SER A 563 -21.30 7.33 6.29
N TYR A 564 -21.82 7.52 5.08
CA TYR A 564 -23.21 7.20 4.74
C TYR A 564 -23.37 6.91 3.25
N ILE A 565 -24.40 6.14 2.91
CA ILE A 565 -24.91 6.00 1.55
C ILE A 565 -26.43 6.14 1.59
N SER A 566 -26.97 7.05 0.80
CA SER A 566 -28.41 7.34 0.74
C SER A 566 -28.94 7.08 -0.66
N LEU A 567 -30.12 6.46 -0.74
CA LEU A 567 -30.82 6.19 -2.00
C LEU A 567 -32.21 6.83 -1.91
N LYS A 568 -32.52 7.69 -2.88
CA LYS A 568 -33.81 8.38 -3.02
C LYS A 568 -34.33 8.23 -4.44
N VAL A 569 -35.65 8.17 -4.57
CA VAL A 569 -36.35 8.21 -5.86
C VAL A 569 -37.13 9.52 -5.90
N ASP A 570 -36.84 10.35 -6.89
CA ASP A 570 -37.61 11.56 -7.18
C ASP A 570 -38.84 11.16 -7.98
N GLU A 571 -39.89 10.77 -7.26
CA GLU A 571 -41.17 10.44 -7.89
C GLU A 571 -41.85 11.73 -8.39
N PRO A 572 -42.44 11.72 -9.60
CA PRO A 572 -43.24 12.84 -10.05
C PRO A 572 -44.45 12.97 -9.12
N GLN A 573 -44.72 14.15 -8.58
CA GLN A 573 -45.95 14.43 -7.83
C GLN A 573 -47.17 14.36 -8.79
N LEU A 574 -47.58 13.17 -9.19
CA LEU A 574 -48.72 12.91 -10.10
C LEU A 574 -50.08 12.90 -9.38
N ASP A 575 -50.09 12.99 -8.04
CA ASP A 575 -51.31 12.89 -7.24
C ASP A 575 -51.82 14.20 -6.64
N LYS A 576 -51.29 15.35 -7.05
CA LYS A 576 -51.67 16.63 -6.44
C LYS A 576 -52.73 17.37 -7.27
N LEU A 577 -53.94 17.47 -6.72
CA LEU A 577 -54.91 18.48 -7.14
C LEU A 577 -54.26 19.87 -7.02
N THR A 578 -54.13 20.56 -8.14
CA THR A 578 -53.60 21.92 -8.20
C THR A 578 -54.75 22.90 -8.29
N ILE A 579 -54.74 23.93 -7.44
CA ILE A 579 -55.74 25.00 -7.44
C ILE A 579 -55.01 26.35 -7.52
N PHE A 580 -55.34 27.17 -8.52
CA PHE A 580 -54.68 28.46 -8.75
C PHE A 580 -55.60 29.45 -9.50
N PRO A 581 -55.39 30.78 -9.37
CA PRO A 581 -54.52 31.42 -8.41
C PRO A 581 -55.08 31.35 -6.98
N ILE A 582 -54.19 31.39 -5.99
CA ILE A 582 -54.55 31.55 -4.58
C ILE A 582 -53.70 32.71 -4.02
N PRO A 583 -54.29 33.84 -3.60
CA PRO A 583 -55.72 34.12 -3.57
C PRO A 583 -56.34 34.33 -4.96
N ALA A 584 -57.57 33.89 -5.15
CA ALA A 584 -58.38 34.13 -6.33
C ALA A 584 -59.17 35.46 -6.20
N ILE A 585 -59.46 36.08 -7.34
CA ILE A 585 -60.22 37.34 -7.43
C ILE A 585 -61.55 37.03 -8.14
N ASP A 586 -61.48 36.77 -9.45
CA ASP A 586 -62.68 36.53 -10.28
C ASP A 586 -62.92 35.05 -10.59
N LYS A 587 -61.88 34.22 -10.47
CA LYS A 587 -61.93 32.79 -10.78
C LYS A 587 -60.87 31.98 -10.07
N VAL A 588 -61.12 30.68 -9.98
CA VAL A 588 -60.14 29.66 -9.57
C VAL A 588 -60.13 28.51 -10.58
N VAL A 589 -58.94 28.03 -10.91
CA VAL A 589 -58.70 26.93 -11.85
C VAL A 589 -58.27 25.69 -11.06
N LEU A 590 -58.86 24.55 -11.40
CA LEU A 590 -58.50 23.24 -10.85
C LEU A 590 -57.90 22.37 -11.94
N PHE A 591 -56.80 21.70 -11.62
CA PHE A 591 -56.17 20.72 -12.49
C PHE A 591 -55.74 19.51 -11.70
N ILE A 592 -56.03 18.31 -12.22
CA ILE A 592 -55.49 17.06 -11.69
C ILE A 592 -55.03 16.19 -12.88
N PRO A 593 -53.72 15.88 -12.97
CA PRO A 593 -53.19 15.08 -14.06
C PRO A 593 -53.67 13.62 -13.94
N ASP A 594 -53.88 12.98 -15.09
CA ASP A 594 -54.17 11.53 -15.24
C ASP A 594 -55.35 10.98 -14.42
N LYS A 595 -56.30 11.85 -14.07
CA LYS A 595 -57.56 11.49 -13.41
C LYS A 595 -58.73 12.14 -14.13
N ARG A 596 -59.86 11.44 -14.15
CA ARG A 596 -61.12 11.97 -14.71
C ARG A 596 -61.87 12.63 -13.57
N LEU A 597 -62.09 13.94 -13.64
CA LEU A 597 -62.90 14.63 -12.63
C LEU A 597 -64.36 14.32 -12.90
N GLU A 598 -65.06 13.87 -11.86
CA GLU A 598 -66.48 13.49 -11.92
C GLU A 598 -67.38 14.54 -11.24
N HIS A 599 -66.89 15.12 -10.13
CA HIS A 599 -67.71 16.02 -9.32
C HIS A 599 -66.86 17.01 -8.53
N ILE A 600 -67.30 18.26 -8.46
CA ILE A 600 -66.69 19.29 -7.62
C ILE A 600 -67.76 19.89 -6.72
N CYS A 601 -67.48 19.98 -5.42
CA CYS A 601 -68.24 20.78 -4.46
C CYS A 601 -67.34 21.82 -3.82
N VAL A 602 -67.83 23.05 -3.64
CA VAL A 602 -67.16 24.08 -2.85
C VAL A 602 -68.05 24.48 -1.68
N PHE A 603 -67.44 24.56 -0.50
CA PHE A 603 -68.07 24.94 0.75
C PHE A 603 -67.43 26.22 1.31
N ASP A 604 -68.24 27.08 1.90
CA ASP A 604 -67.72 28.16 2.74
C ASP A 604 -67.27 27.63 4.12
N VAL A 605 -66.72 28.52 4.97
CA VAL A 605 -66.23 28.16 6.31
C VAL A 605 -67.30 27.66 7.27
N THR A 606 -68.59 27.87 6.97
CA THR A 606 -69.72 27.37 7.78
C THR A 606 -70.17 25.97 7.35
N GLY A 607 -69.59 25.43 6.27
CA GLY A 607 -69.97 24.15 5.68
C GLY A 607 -71.15 24.25 4.72
N HIS A 608 -71.59 25.46 4.36
CA HIS A 608 -72.64 25.66 3.36
C HIS A 608 -72.06 25.52 1.95
N GLU A 609 -72.71 24.72 1.10
CA GLU A 609 -72.31 24.50 -0.28
C GLU A 609 -72.62 25.76 -1.12
N VAL A 610 -71.57 26.35 -1.69
CA VAL A 610 -71.67 27.57 -2.51
C VAL A 610 -71.53 27.30 -4.02
N PHE A 611 -71.03 26.11 -4.38
CA PHE A 611 -70.90 25.67 -5.76
C PHE A 611 -70.86 24.14 -5.84
N SER A 612 -71.51 23.59 -6.86
CA SER A 612 -71.49 22.16 -7.14
C SER A 612 -71.64 21.92 -8.63
N ALA A 613 -70.82 21.04 -9.18
CA ALA A 613 -70.83 20.69 -10.59
C ALA A 613 -70.50 19.22 -10.82
N ASN A 614 -71.34 18.53 -11.59
CA ASN A 614 -70.98 17.27 -12.22
C ASN A 614 -70.20 17.58 -13.50
N ILE A 615 -69.04 16.98 -13.62
CA ILE A 615 -68.12 17.20 -14.74
C ILE A 615 -67.65 15.86 -15.28
N ASP A 616 -67.25 15.84 -16.55
CA ASP A 616 -66.62 14.68 -17.17
C ASP A 616 -65.47 15.18 -18.04
N ILE A 617 -64.37 15.52 -17.37
CA ILE A 617 -63.16 16.01 -18.01
C ILE A 617 -61.96 15.19 -17.56
N PHE A 618 -61.07 14.90 -18.50
CA PHE A 618 -59.85 14.13 -18.26
C PHE A 618 -58.65 14.96 -18.71
N ASN A 619 -57.70 15.16 -17.80
CA ASN A 619 -56.45 15.88 -18.07
C ASN A 619 -56.66 17.29 -18.67
N GLN A 620 -57.69 18.00 -18.20
CA GLN A 620 -58.02 19.37 -18.59
C GLN A 620 -58.24 20.22 -17.34
N GLU A 621 -58.00 21.52 -17.48
CA GLU A 621 -58.30 22.51 -16.45
C GLU A 621 -59.81 22.75 -16.35
N TYR A 622 -60.32 22.92 -15.13
CA TYR A 622 -61.68 23.35 -14.86
C TYR A 622 -61.70 24.70 -14.17
N GLU A 623 -62.42 25.66 -14.73
CA GLU A 623 -62.55 27.00 -14.19
C GLU A 623 -63.84 27.17 -13.40
N ILE A 624 -63.72 27.60 -12.15
CA ILE A 624 -64.84 28.04 -11.32
C ILE A 624 -64.81 29.58 -11.28
N VAL A 625 -65.86 30.20 -11.80
CA VAL A 625 -66.06 31.66 -11.71
C VAL A 625 -66.53 32.01 -10.30
N THR A 626 -65.81 32.91 -9.62
CA THR A 626 -65.99 33.24 -8.19
C THR A 626 -66.60 34.63 -7.97
N GLU A 627 -67.19 35.25 -8.99
CA GLU A 627 -67.83 36.58 -8.93
C GLU A 627 -68.92 36.69 -7.84
N ASN A 628 -69.62 35.59 -7.54
CA ASN A 628 -70.69 35.55 -6.53
C ASN A 628 -70.22 35.10 -5.13
N PHE A 629 -68.94 34.76 -4.97
CA PHE A 629 -68.41 34.30 -3.68
C PHE A 629 -68.07 35.52 -2.81
N LEU A 630 -68.20 35.45 -1.49
CA LEU A 630 -67.73 36.55 -0.62
C LEU A 630 -66.22 36.41 -0.37
N PRO A 631 -65.50 37.48 0.01
CA PRO A 631 -64.10 37.37 0.40
C PRO A 631 -63.96 36.44 1.62
N GLY A 632 -63.03 35.49 1.56
CA GLY A 632 -62.92 34.46 2.59
C GLY A 632 -62.23 33.17 2.16
N VAL A 633 -62.19 32.21 3.07
CA VAL A 633 -61.62 30.87 2.84
C VAL A 633 -62.71 29.92 2.37
N TYR A 634 -62.39 29.13 1.35
CA TYR A 634 -63.27 28.11 0.78
C TYR A 634 -62.60 26.74 0.77
N PHE A 635 -63.41 25.69 0.92
CA PHE A 635 -62.98 24.30 0.87
C PHE A 635 -63.57 23.63 -0.36
N CYS A 636 -62.72 23.04 -1.19
CA CYS A 636 -63.11 22.32 -2.40
C CYS A 636 -62.97 20.81 -2.16
N LYS A 637 -64.01 20.06 -2.50
CA LYS A 637 -64.01 18.59 -2.58
C LYS A 637 -64.13 18.19 -4.04
N VAL A 638 -63.14 17.47 -4.57
CA VAL A 638 -63.10 17.00 -5.95
C VAL A 638 -63.15 15.48 -5.96
N LYS A 639 -64.20 14.89 -6.53
CA LYS A 639 -64.29 13.46 -6.78
C LYS A 639 -63.78 13.14 -8.18
N THR A 640 -62.93 12.14 -8.28
CA THR A 640 -62.47 11.56 -9.54
C THR A 640 -62.99 10.14 -9.72
N ASP A 641 -62.65 9.54 -10.85
CA ASP A 641 -62.87 8.12 -11.17
C ASP A 641 -62.18 7.14 -10.19
N LYS A 642 -61.19 7.61 -9.43
CA LYS A 642 -60.40 6.78 -8.51
C LYS A 642 -60.64 7.10 -7.05
N GLU A 643 -60.71 8.39 -6.69
CA GLU A 643 -60.69 8.83 -5.30
C GLU A 643 -61.28 10.24 -5.11
N VAL A 644 -61.19 10.77 -3.88
CA VAL A 644 -61.69 12.09 -3.52
C VAL A 644 -60.57 12.95 -2.94
N PHE A 645 -60.36 14.12 -3.53
CA PHE A 645 -59.40 15.13 -3.09
C PHE A 645 -60.10 16.26 -2.34
N TYR A 646 -59.36 16.85 -1.40
CA TYR A 646 -59.77 18.06 -0.69
C TYR A 646 -58.69 19.12 -0.84
N ALA A 647 -59.11 20.35 -1.11
CA ALA A 647 -58.20 21.49 -1.20
C ALA A 647 -58.85 22.74 -0.60
N ARG A 648 -58.03 23.73 -0.29
CA ARG A 648 -58.47 25.04 0.21
C ARG A 648 -58.02 26.13 -0.73
N PHE A 649 -58.84 27.15 -0.91
CA PHE A 649 -58.45 28.37 -1.61
C PHE A 649 -59.06 29.60 -0.93
N ILE A 650 -58.54 30.78 -1.28
CA ILE A 650 -58.89 32.05 -0.65
C ILE A 650 -59.42 32.97 -1.74
N ILE A 651 -60.56 33.61 -1.52
CA ILE A 651 -61.07 34.72 -2.35
C ILE A 651 -60.71 36.04 -1.68
N SER A 652 -60.08 36.95 -2.43
CA SER A 652 -59.46 38.19 -1.90
C SER A 652 -60.04 39.51 -2.42
N LYS A 653 -61.12 39.45 -3.20
CA LYS A 653 -61.71 40.60 -3.88
C LYS A 653 -62.31 41.66 -2.94
#